data_AF-A0A7L0N6Q2-F1
#
_entry.id   AF-A0A7L0N6Q2-F1
#
_cell.length_a   1.000
_cell.length_b   1.000
_cell.length_c   1.000
_cell.angle_alpha   90.00
_cell.angle_beta   90.00
_cell.angle_gamma   90.00
#
_symmetry.space_group_name_H-M   'P 1'
#
loop_
_entity.id
_entity.type
_entity.pdbx_description
1 polymer ?
#
loop_
_entity_poly.entity_id
_entity_poly.type
_entity_poly.pdbx_seq_one_letter_code
_entity_poly.pdbx_strand_id
1 'polypeptide(L)'
;AGQMERYGQVKRMMQELMEQRSQLLSGTLPKDQLLRVRKEVTSKMDYGNKILALDLVVRDEDENILDPDRTSVISLFQAHRRAVQTLTQHIQEEMSPQPRAPGHSTHGAASPSHSLYLCVRNFVCHIGEEAQLFMALYDPSEQRIISENYVIRWASTGVPQDIELLNNLKVVFTDLGSTDLKRERLFLVCQIIRVGRMDLRDSHSRKLSTGLRRPFGISVMDITDITKGTCDSDEDKQHFIPVHLVAADSDFLHNMIRKAVEGKDINHKGQGLWVSLKMLWGDLSQVRKDHPHLVDRSTVVARKLGYPEDLADGTVPPGDVRNDIYLTLVQGEFDKGNKKTQKNVEVTVCVCDEAGSVMQNVIHAGAGDSPTSHYRSVVYYQQRHQHWMETLKIAVPIEDVHRTHLRFTFRHRSSSDSKDRSERIFSMAFVRLMRPDGTTLRDGEHDLVLYKGDSRKLEDASAYLSLPSERNLSESKLLSGSSFRVSGTTSGLIVSTRDSFQISTLVCSTKLTQNVNLLGLLKWRSKPSLLCGNLQKLMNVDGGEVIKFLQDTLDALFSIMMEHSDTDVYDTLVFDALVFIVGLVADRKFQHFNTVLEAYIHQHFSATLAYKKLLSVLTQYVEQAGRGLPCEPLPRTFKALEYIFKFIVRSRHLFAHPGCSHNPQYHCSSRCPHSLLCAHSPCCPHSAPCPCSTLWHGLTVGSHVPRCSLTRKTSQSPHTSHVPSDQRGAGLPPAPWDGLAKDTGAIPATVSVPSLPVPPSTYSQGFWEWPWHTGPGTSGSSHELRDPHSSLCRSLAEVLCGNISHSPSHRAQEKALEQGILRHPSPHSHYVACMASILSQMDKDHYSAYIQAFPSRPELMDFLMETFILFKDLIGKTVYPCDWVVMNMVQNREFLRAINHFATTLTKMFLSNTSFELQLWNNYFHLAVAFLTQDSLQLENFSPAKRNRILAKYGDMRATIGASIRDMWYSLGNRKIEFIPGMVGPILEMTLVPEPELRRSTIPIFFDMMLCEHQLTGRFSRFEDEILRRLDSEVEGGRGDEEYKQLFKSILLSCCQSHPELAKPGKDFVELVTGLLERLLDYRAVMNDENKTYSMSCTVNLLNFYKEIDRQAMYIRYLYKLKDLHISYENYTEGAYTLLLHARLLRWSEEPNTAPVPGLHGPHLPTQRQLKEALYNQIIDYFDQGKMWEEAIHICKELAEQYENHVFDYEMLSDILQREAKFYEKILKVLRPSPDYFAVGYYGQGFPTFLR
;
A
#
# COMPACT_ATOMS: atom_id res chain seq x y z
N ALA A 1 -11.19 -12.78 -25.45
CA ALA A 1 -11.87 -11.95 -24.44
C ALA A 1 -10.91 -10.97 -23.74
N GLY A 2 -9.89 -11.43 -23.00
CA GLY A 2 -9.02 -10.53 -22.19
C GLY A 2 -8.18 -9.50 -22.96
N GLN A 3 -7.79 -9.74 -24.21
CA GLN A 3 -7.06 -8.74 -25.02
C GLN A 3 -7.95 -7.55 -25.43
N MET A 4 -9.23 -7.79 -25.70
CA MET A 4 -10.17 -6.74 -26.10
C MET A 4 -10.57 -5.86 -24.91
N GLU A 5 -10.63 -6.45 -23.71
CA GLU A 5 -10.84 -5.75 -22.45
C GLU A 5 -9.64 -4.85 -22.10
N ARG A 6 -8.40 -5.37 -22.21
CA ARG A 6 -7.17 -4.57 -22.06
C ARG A 6 -7.12 -3.43 -23.06
N TYR A 7 -7.46 -3.67 -24.32
CA TYR A 7 -7.53 -2.62 -25.34
C TYR A 7 -8.55 -1.54 -24.97
N GLY A 8 -9.74 -1.92 -24.50
CA GLY A 8 -10.77 -0.99 -24.04
C GLY A 8 -10.31 -0.14 -22.85
N GLN A 9 -9.63 -0.74 -21.87
CA GLN A 9 -9.07 -0.05 -20.71
C GLN A 9 -7.98 0.96 -21.12
N VAL A 10 -7.02 0.54 -21.92
CA VAL A 10 -5.92 1.40 -22.39
C VAL A 10 -6.45 2.52 -23.28
N LYS A 11 -7.44 2.26 -24.14
CA LYS A 11 -8.07 3.29 -24.98
C LYS A 11 -8.70 4.40 -24.16
N ARG A 12 -9.40 4.08 -23.05
CA ARG A 12 -9.96 5.07 -22.13
C ARG A 12 -8.86 5.91 -21.48
N MET A 13 -7.81 5.26 -20.96
CA MET A 13 -6.66 5.94 -20.38
C MET A 13 -5.98 6.89 -21.37
N MET A 14 -5.82 6.49 -22.63
CA MET A 14 -5.25 7.34 -23.67
C MET A 14 -6.11 8.57 -23.98
N GLN A 15 -7.44 8.45 -23.96
CA GLN A 15 -8.35 9.58 -24.16
C GLN A 15 -8.22 10.60 -23.03
N GLU A 16 -8.19 10.14 -21.78
CA GLU A 16 -7.97 10.98 -20.59
C GLU A 16 -6.60 11.67 -20.64
N LEU A 17 -5.53 10.94 -21.01
CA LEU A 17 -4.19 11.51 -21.15
C LEU A 17 -4.11 12.56 -22.27
N MET A 18 -4.87 12.41 -23.36
CA MET A 18 -4.94 13.43 -24.41
C MET A 18 -5.61 14.72 -23.91
N GLU A 19 -6.66 14.60 -23.09
CA GLU A 19 -7.32 15.75 -22.47
C GLU A 19 -6.39 16.46 -21.48
N GLN A 20 -5.73 15.70 -20.59
CA GLN A 20 -4.75 16.25 -19.65
C GLN A 20 -3.55 16.88 -20.37
N ARG A 21 -3.11 16.32 -21.50
CA ARG A 21 -2.08 16.94 -22.36
C ARG A 21 -2.54 18.28 -22.90
N SER A 22 -3.80 18.41 -23.34
CA SER A 22 -4.37 19.69 -23.78
C SER A 22 -4.39 20.71 -22.64
N GLN A 23 -4.73 20.28 -21.42
CA GLN A 23 -4.69 21.12 -20.23
C GLN A 23 -3.27 21.58 -19.90
N LEU A 24 -2.26 20.70 -19.98
CA LEU A 24 -0.85 21.07 -19.75
C LEU A 24 -0.32 22.05 -20.82
N LEU A 25 -0.74 21.91 -22.08
CA LEU A 25 -0.33 22.79 -23.18
C LEU A 25 -1.06 24.14 -23.18
N SER A 26 -2.20 24.25 -22.49
CA SER A 26 -3.00 25.49 -22.44
C SER A 26 -2.25 26.66 -21.77
N GLY A 27 -1.28 26.38 -20.90
CA GLY A 27 -0.47 27.39 -20.21
C GLY A 27 -1.24 28.28 -19.22
N THR A 28 -2.55 28.07 -19.04
CA THR A 28 -3.42 28.89 -18.17
C THR A 28 -3.50 28.39 -16.74
N LEU A 29 -2.85 27.27 -16.42
CA LEU A 29 -2.93 26.62 -15.11
C LEU A 29 -1.97 27.26 -14.09
N PRO A 30 -2.44 27.58 -12.87
CA PRO A 30 -1.57 27.94 -11.75
C PRO A 30 -0.55 26.84 -11.45
N LYS A 31 0.63 27.20 -10.90
CA LYS A 31 1.72 26.27 -10.60
C LYS A 31 1.29 25.04 -9.77
N ASP A 32 0.40 25.23 -8.79
CA ASP A 32 -0.11 24.15 -7.95
C ASP A 32 -1.03 23.20 -8.71
N GLN A 33 -1.86 23.71 -9.62
CA GLN A 33 -2.69 22.88 -10.49
C GLN A 33 -1.85 22.16 -11.54
N LEU A 34 -0.84 22.83 -12.10
CA LEU A 34 0.10 22.24 -13.05
C LEU A 34 0.84 21.05 -12.43
N LEU A 35 1.34 21.19 -11.19
CA LEU A 35 2.01 20.10 -10.47
C LEU A 35 1.05 18.94 -10.19
N ARG A 36 -0.21 19.20 -9.84
CA ARG A 36 -1.22 18.14 -9.63
C ARG A 36 -1.54 17.37 -10.90
N VAL A 37 -1.85 18.09 -11.99
CA VAL A 37 -2.13 17.47 -13.30
C VAL A 37 -0.91 16.68 -13.77
N ARG A 38 0.30 17.21 -13.57
CA ARG A 38 1.54 16.51 -13.90
C ARG A 38 1.69 15.19 -13.14
N LYS A 39 1.45 15.18 -11.81
CA LYS A 39 1.47 13.98 -10.97
C LYS A 39 0.42 12.94 -11.39
N GLU A 40 -0.77 13.39 -11.75
CA GLU A 40 -1.83 12.50 -12.21
C GLU A 40 -1.48 11.86 -13.56
N VAL A 41 -0.98 12.67 -14.50
CA VAL A 41 -0.52 12.21 -15.81
C VAL A 41 0.60 11.18 -15.67
N THR A 42 1.63 11.46 -14.86
CA THR A 42 2.75 10.54 -14.68
C THR A 42 2.32 9.25 -14.01
N SER A 43 1.49 9.31 -12.97
CA SER A 43 0.93 8.12 -12.32
C SER A 43 0.14 7.24 -13.30
N LYS A 44 -0.76 7.84 -14.11
CA LYS A 44 -1.52 7.10 -15.14
C LYS A 44 -0.63 6.52 -16.23
N MET A 45 0.41 7.24 -16.66
CA MET A 45 1.37 6.73 -17.63
C MET A 45 2.15 5.54 -17.07
N ASP A 46 2.62 5.62 -15.82
CA ASP A 46 3.41 4.57 -15.20
C ASP A 46 2.53 3.33 -14.89
N TYR A 47 1.26 3.54 -14.54
CA TYR A 47 0.24 2.48 -14.48
C TYR A 47 -0.04 1.82 -15.83
N GLY A 48 -0.22 2.64 -16.88
CA GLY A 48 -0.41 2.17 -18.26
C GLY A 48 0.79 1.35 -18.75
N ASN A 49 2.01 1.81 -18.47
CA ASN A 49 3.24 1.07 -18.76
C ASN A 49 3.22 -0.30 -18.07
N LYS A 50 2.74 -0.39 -16.83
CA LYS A 50 2.67 -1.68 -16.12
C LYS A 50 1.66 -2.65 -16.70
N ILE A 51 0.47 -2.18 -17.09
CA ILE A 51 -0.54 -3.00 -17.75
C ILE A 51 -0.05 -3.50 -19.12
N LEU A 52 0.69 -2.64 -19.83
CA LEU A 52 1.29 -2.94 -21.13
C LEU A 52 2.60 -3.74 -21.03
N ALA A 53 3.06 -4.07 -19.81
CA ALA A 53 4.34 -4.73 -19.54
C ALA A 53 5.56 -4.00 -20.17
N LEU A 54 5.54 -2.66 -20.12
CA LEU A 54 6.61 -1.77 -20.56
C LEU A 54 7.55 -1.40 -19.40
N ASP A 55 8.66 -0.73 -19.75
CA ASP A 55 9.71 -0.32 -18.82
C ASP A 55 9.19 0.62 -17.71
N LEU A 56 9.69 0.41 -16.49
CA LEU A 56 9.41 1.30 -15.36
C LEU A 56 10.26 2.56 -15.48
N VAL A 57 9.59 3.72 -15.54
CA VAL A 57 10.23 5.02 -15.56
C VAL A 57 10.28 5.57 -14.15
N VAL A 58 11.44 6.06 -13.73
CA VAL A 58 11.63 6.64 -12.40
C VAL A 58 11.74 8.15 -12.50
N ARG A 59 11.04 8.84 -11.60
CA ARG A 59 10.89 10.30 -11.63
C ARG A 59 11.37 10.95 -10.34
N ASP A 60 11.84 12.18 -10.44
CA ASP A 60 12.18 13.04 -9.29
C ASP A 60 10.92 13.61 -8.61
N GLU A 61 11.09 14.37 -7.53
CA GLU A 61 9.99 15.01 -6.78
C GLU A 61 9.19 16.03 -7.63
N ASP A 62 9.80 16.55 -8.70
CA ASP A 62 9.23 17.49 -9.67
C ASP A 62 8.62 16.75 -10.90
N GLU A 63 8.50 15.42 -10.85
CA GLU A 63 7.96 14.56 -11.90
C GLU A 63 8.74 14.59 -13.23
N ASN A 64 10.03 14.94 -13.20
CA ASN A 64 10.96 14.78 -14.32
C ASN A 64 11.56 13.38 -14.30
N ILE A 65 11.94 12.85 -15.47
CA ILE A 65 12.65 11.57 -15.55
C ILE A 65 14.03 11.73 -14.90
N LEU A 66 14.36 10.85 -13.96
CA LEU A 66 15.66 10.85 -13.30
C LEU A 66 16.78 10.53 -14.30
N ASP A 67 17.81 11.37 -14.30
CA ASP A 67 19.02 11.13 -15.08
C ASP A 67 20.00 10.26 -14.27
N PRO A 68 20.32 9.03 -14.73
CA PRO A 68 21.25 8.14 -14.02
C PRO A 68 22.68 8.67 -13.94
N ASP A 69 23.11 9.63 -14.79
CA ASP A 69 24.48 10.16 -14.76
C ASP A 69 24.66 11.24 -13.68
N ARG A 70 23.57 11.89 -13.28
CA ARG A 70 23.56 12.90 -12.22
C ARG A 70 23.15 12.33 -10.86
N THR A 71 22.60 11.12 -10.85
CA THR A 71 22.03 10.47 -9.67
C THR A 71 22.95 9.37 -9.20
N SER A 72 23.20 9.25 -7.89
CA SER A 72 23.97 8.12 -7.37
C SER A 72 23.25 6.79 -7.60
N VAL A 73 24.02 5.71 -7.83
CA VAL A 73 23.49 4.36 -8.07
C VAL A 73 22.51 3.92 -6.97
N ILE A 74 22.81 4.25 -5.71
CA ILE A 74 21.96 3.94 -4.56
C ILE A 74 20.66 4.75 -4.59
N SER A 75 20.72 6.04 -4.90
CA SER A 75 19.53 6.90 -5.00
C SER A 75 18.61 6.42 -6.13
N LEU A 76 19.19 6.06 -7.28
CA LEU A 76 18.47 5.50 -8.42
C LEU A 76 17.78 4.18 -8.04
N PHE A 77 18.48 3.28 -7.36
CA PHE A 77 17.90 2.03 -6.84
C PHE A 77 16.75 2.29 -5.86
N GLN A 78 16.91 3.23 -4.91
CA GLN A 78 15.84 3.60 -3.98
C GLN A 78 14.62 4.18 -4.71
N ALA A 79 14.84 4.98 -5.74
CA ALA A 79 13.77 5.58 -6.52
C ALA A 79 13.00 4.51 -7.33
N HIS A 80 13.70 3.54 -7.95
CA HIS A 80 13.06 2.36 -8.55
C HIS A 80 12.23 1.56 -7.54
N ARG A 81 12.74 1.34 -6.31
CA ARG A 81 12.00 0.65 -5.24
C ARG A 81 10.73 1.39 -4.84
N ARG A 82 10.81 2.71 -4.65
CA ARG A 82 9.65 3.54 -4.32
C ARG A 82 8.61 3.50 -5.42
N ALA A 83 9.02 3.63 -6.69
CA ALA A 83 8.12 3.56 -7.84
C ALA A 83 7.37 2.23 -7.91
N VAL A 84 8.05 1.09 -7.69
CA VAL A 84 7.38 -0.22 -7.62
C VAL A 84 6.41 -0.32 -6.45
N GLN A 85 6.75 0.23 -5.29
CA GLN A 85 5.85 0.23 -4.11
C GLN A 85 4.58 1.01 -4.38
N THR A 86 4.69 2.25 -4.88
CA THR A 86 3.55 3.11 -5.22
C THR A 86 2.67 2.44 -6.27
N LEU A 87 3.27 1.87 -7.31
CA LEU A 87 2.55 1.20 -8.39
C LEU A 87 1.84 -0.08 -7.91
N THR A 88 2.47 -0.85 -7.01
CA THR A 88 1.87 -2.06 -6.44
C THR A 88 0.71 -1.73 -5.53
N GLN A 89 0.81 -0.65 -4.73
CA GLN A 89 -0.30 -0.14 -3.94
C GLN A 89 -1.46 0.27 -4.85
N HIS A 90 -1.19 1.05 -5.89
CA HIS A 90 -2.21 1.46 -6.86
C HIS A 90 -2.85 0.27 -7.57
N ILE A 91 -2.09 -0.78 -7.93
CA ILE A 91 -2.64 -2.02 -8.50
C ILE A 91 -3.50 -2.79 -7.49
N GLN A 92 -3.09 -2.84 -6.22
CA GLN A 92 -3.83 -3.54 -5.18
C GLN A 92 -5.14 -2.82 -4.83
N GLU A 93 -5.12 -1.50 -4.82
CA GLU A 93 -6.31 -0.64 -4.76
C GLU A 93 -7.22 -0.92 -5.97
N GLU A 94 -6.64 -1.02 -7.17
CA GLU A 94 -7.38 -1.30 -8.41
C GLU A 94 -7.98 -2.72 -8.49
N MET A 95 -7.30 -3.74 -7.97
CA MET A 95 -7.67 -5.17 -8.06
C MET A 95 -8.58 -5.65 -6.94
N SER A 96 -8.77 -4.85 -5.88
CA SER A 96 -9.75 -5.17 -4.84
C SER A 96 -11.17 -5.11 -5.42
N PRO A 97 -12.04 -6.13 -5.20
CA PRO A 97 -13.43 -6.09 -5.63
C PRO A 97 -14.22 -5.17 -4.68
N GLN A 98 -13.90 -3.89 -4.71
CA GLN A 98 -14.78 -2.82 -4.26
C GLN A 98 -15.30 -2.13 -5.53
N PRO A 99 -16.64 -2.00 -5.71
CA PRO A 99 -17.18 -1.26 -6.84
C PRO A 99 -16.68 0.18 -6.75
N ARG A 100 -15.87 0.60 -7.74
CA ARG A 100 -15.35 1.96 -7.81
C ARG A 100 -16.51 2.92 -8.10
N ALA A 101 -16.84 3.75 -7.12
CA ALA A 101 -17.47 5.04 -7.37
C ALA A 101 -16.48 5.92 -8.15
N PRO A 102 -16.92 6.62 -9.22
CA PRO A 102 -16.03 7.50 -9.98
C PRO A 102 -15.76 8.79 -9.18
N GLY A 103 -14.49 9.02 -8.85
CA GLY A 103 -13.99 10.27 -8.27
C GLY A 103 -13.36 10.10 -6.89
N HIS A 104 -12.10 9.66 -6.83
CA HIS A 104 -11.25 9.84 -5.66
C HIS A 104 -9.90 10.42 -6.10
N SER A 105 -9.76 11.73 -5.94
CA SER A 105 -8.47 12.40 -5.92
C SER A 105 -7.80 12.15 -4.56
N THR A 106 -6.59 11.60 -4.58
CA THR A 106 -5.74 11.43 -3.41
C THR A 106 -5.35 12.76 -2.78
N HIS A 107 -5.95 13.11 -1.63
CA HIS A 107 -5.39 14.06 -0.67
C HIS A 107 -5.43 13.44 0.72
N GLY A 108 -4.28 13.44 1.41
CA GLY A 108 -4.15 12.92 2.76
C GLY A 108 -4.94 13.71 3.80
N ALA A 109 -5.29 12.99 4.87
CA ALA A 109 -5.68 13.50 6.19
C ALA A 109 -6.99 14.29 6.29
N ALA A 110 -8.13 13.59 6.19
CA ALA A 110 -9.32 13.80 7.03
C ALA A 110 -10.20 12.54 6.89
N SER A 111 -10.76 12.05 7.99
CA SER A 111 -11.76 10.98 7.96
C SER A 111 -12.90 11.34 6.99
N PRO A 112 -13.48 10.40 6.23
CA PRO A 112 -14.54 10.72 5.30
C PRO A 112 -15.83 11.00 6.07
N SER A 113 -16.10 12.26 6.39
CA SER A 113 -17.45 12.66 6.78
C SER A 113 -18.37 12.55 5.57
N HIS A 114 -19.55 11.98 5.78
CA HIS A 114 -20.54 11.80 4.72
C HIS A 114 -21.67 12.81 4.91
N SER A 115 -22.15 13.35 3.79
CA SER A 115 -23.27 14.29 3.79
C SER A 115 -24.35 13.80 2.82
N LEU A 116 -25.60 13.77 3.24
CA LEU A 116 -26.73 13.41 2.37
C LEU A 116 -27.46 14.67 1.93
N TYR A 117 -27.44 14.96 0.63
CA TYR A 117 -28.22 16.02 0.03
C TYR A 117 -29.64 15.53 -0.29
N LEU A 118 -30.64 16.30 0.12
CA LEU A 118 -32.05 16.08 -0.15
C LEU A 118 -32.65 17.36 -0.75
N CYS A 119 -33.32 17.22 -1.89
CA CYS A 119 -34.09 18.29 -2.51
C CYS A 119 -35.54 17.84 -2.67
N VAL A 120 -36.48 18.62 -2.11
CA VAL A 120 -37.91 18.37 -2.23
C VAL A 120 -38.40 19.01 -3.52
N ARG A 121 -38.80 18.17 -4.48
CA ARG A 121 -39.23 18.62 -5.81
C ARG A 121 -40.70 19.01 -5.84
N ASN A 122 -41.56 18.23 -5.17
CA ASN A 122 -42.99 18.47 -5.14
C ASN A 122 -43.65 17.76 -3.95
N PHE A 123 -44.76 18.28 -3.44
CA PHE A 123 -45.58 17.65 -2.41
C PHE A 123 -47.05 17.70 -2.81
N VAL A 124 -47.65 16.53 -3.04
CA VAL A 124 -49.01 16.38 -3.56
C VAL A 124 -49.89 15.76 -2.47
N CYS A 125 -50.52 16.61 -1.65
CA CYS A 125 -51.42 16.16 -0.59
C CYS A 125 -52.52 17.19 -0.30
N HIS A 126 -53.77 16.71 -0.17
CA HIS A 126 -54.94 17.57 0.08
C HIS A 126 -55.19 17.73 1.59
N ILE A 127 -54.49 18.68 2.21
CA ILE A 127 -54.58 18.90 3.68
C ILE A 127 -55.77 19.81 4.05
N GLY A 128 -56.05 20.85 3.24
CA GLY A 128 -57.16 21.80 3.47
C GLY A 128 -56.94 22.81 4.62
N GLU A 129 -55.84 22.71 5.36
CA GLU A 129 -55.38 23.63 6.41
C GLU A 129 -53.87 23.89 6.21
N GLU A 130 -53.29 24.82 6.97
CA GLU A 130 -51.83 24.98 7.02
C GLU A 130 -51.17 23.72 7.59
N ALA A 131 -49.97 23.39 7.15
CA ALA A 131 -49.23 22.22 7.63
C ALA A 131 -47.74 22.49 7.82
N GLN A 132 -47.12 21.64 8.63
CA GLN A 132 -45.69 21.60 8.87
C GLN A 132 -45.19 20.20 8.52
N LEU A 133 -44.20 20.13 7.64
CA LEU A 133 -43.54 18.91 7.22
C LEU A 133 -42.21 18.79 7.97
N PHE A 134 -42.02 17.72 8.73
CA PHE A 134 -40.79 17.44 9.47
C PHE A 134 -40.08 16.26 8.82
N MET A 135 -38.95 16.49 8.16
CA MET A 135 -38.17 15.44 7.49
C MET A 135 -36.92 15.11 8.29
N ALA A 136 -36.68 13.83 8.59
CA ALA A 136 -35.50 13.40 9.32
C ALA A 136 -35.10 11.96 8.97
N LEU A 137 -33.87 11.61 9.31
CA LEU A 137 -33.34 10.26 9.20
C LEU A 137 -33.74 9.42 10.42
N TYR A 138 -34.20 8.19 10.20
CA TYR A 138 -34.70 7.28 11.22
C TYR A 138 -34.00 5.94 11.16
N ASP A 139 -33.56 5.44 12.31
CA ASP A 139 -33.04 4.09 12.47
C ASP A 139 -34.11 3.16 13.08
N PRO A 140 -34.52 2.09 12.37
CA PRO A 140 -35.46 1.12 12.90
C PRO A 140 -34.91 0.21 14.00
N SER A 141 -33.58 0.00 14.07
CA SER A 141 -32.95 -0.86 15.08
C SER A 141 -32.98 -0.21 16.46
N GLU A 142 -32.62 1.07 16.54
CA GLU A 142 -32.68 1.89 17.76
C GLU A 142 -34.07 2.49 18.01
N GLN A 143 -34.97 2.41 17.03
CA GLN A 143 -36.29 3.03 17.02
C GLN A 143 -36.27 4.53 17.30
N ARG A 144 -35.25 5.25 16.82
CA ARG A 144 -35.04 6.69 17.08
C ARG A 144 -34.72 7.47 15.81
N ILE A 145 -35.04 8.76 15.85
CA ILE A 145 -34.61 9.73 14.84
C ILE A 145 -33.14 10.08 15.11
N ILE A 146 -32.31 10.11 14.07
CA ILE A 146 -30.85 10.31 14.19
C ILE A 146 -30.39 11.68 13.69
N SER A 147 -31.24 12.47 13.02
CA SER A 147 -30.89 13.80 12.49
C SER A 147 -31.82 14.90 13.01
N GLU A 148 -31.38 16.15 12.94
CA GLU A 148 -32.28 17.29 13.10
C GLU A 148 -33.43 17.21 12.09
N ASN A 149 -34.63 17.63 12.51
CA ASN A 149 -35.79 17.71 11.61
C ASN A 149 -35.61 18.88 10.65
N TYR A 150 -35.71 18.65 9.34
CA TYR A 150 -35.89 19.72 8.36
C TYR A 150 -37.37 20.11 8.30
N VAL A 151 -37.68 21.39 8.53
CA VAL A 151 -39.05 21.89 8.67
C VAL A 151 -39.45 22.72 7.47
N ILE A 152 -40.53 22.32 6.78
CA ILE A 152 -41.16 23.12 5.73
C ILE A 152 -42.57 23.51 6.17
N ARG A 153 -42.87 24.82 6.12
CA ARG A 153 -44.23 25.35 6.35
C ARG A 153 -45.01 25.35 5.04
N TRP A 154 -46.12 24.64 5.02
CA TRP A 154 -47.00 24.48 3.87
C TRP A 154 -48.29 25.27 4.08
N ALA A 155 -48.61 26.16 3.13
CA ALA A 155 -49.82 26.97 3.21
C ALA A 155 -51.07 26.17 2.84
N SER A 156 -52.23 26.64 3.31
CA SER A 156 -53.54 26.08 2.96
C SER A 156 -53.89 26.17 1.47
N THR A 157 -53.18 27.01 0.71
CA THR A 157 -53.29 27.18 -0.75
C THR A 157 -52.58 26.09 -1.56
N GLY A 158 -51.85 25.17 -0.91
CA GLY A 158 -51.17 24.06 -1.58
C GLY A 158 -49.75 24.37 -2.08
N VAL A 159 -49.16 25.48 -1.63
CA VAL A 159 -47.76 25.87 -1.88
C VAL A 159 -47.03 26.13 -0.56
N PRO A 160 -45.68 26.13 -0.51
CA PRO A 160 -44.94 26.60 0.67
C PRO A 160 -45.38 28.00 1.11
N GLN A 161 -45.37 28.26 2.42
CA GLN A 161 -45.79 29.55 3.00
C GLN A 161 -44.88 30.72 2.57
N ASP A 162 -43.62 30.42 2.29
CA ASP A 162 -42.66 31.37 1.73
C ASP A 162 -42.42 31.05 0.25
N ILE A 163 -42.84 31.96 -0.63
CA ILE A 163 -42.82 31.77 -2.08
C ILE A 163 -41.37 31.81 -2.62
N GLU A 164 -40.44 32.45 -1.90
CA GLU A 164 -39.02 32.48 -2.27
C GLU A 164 -38.35 31.10 -2.10
N LEU A 165 -38.91 30.23 -1.25
CA LEU A 165 -38.40 28.87 -1.00
C LEU A 165 -38.78 27.85 -2.10
N LEU A 166 -39.67 28.17 -3.05
CA LEU A 166 -40.11 27.22 -4.09
C LEU A 166 -38.95 26.65 -4.94
N ASN A 167 -37.88 27.42 -5.12
CA ASN A 167 -36.68 26.98 -5.85
C ASN A 167 -35.55 26.46 -4.95
N ASN A 168 -35.72 26.52 -3.62
CA ASN A 168 -34.69 26.28 -2.62
C ASN A 168 -35.14 25.37 -1.46
N LEU A 169 -36.00 24.37 -1.73
CA LEU A 169 -36.34 23.31 -0.78
C LEU A 169 -35.22 22.24 -0.71
N LYS A 170 -34.02 22.67 -0.30
CA LYS A 170 -32.80 21.87 -0.28
C LYS A 170 -32.26 21.80 1.15
N VAL A 171 -31.94 20.59 1.60
CA VAL A 171 -31.29 20.34 2.89
C VAL A 171 -30.12 19.39 2.71
N VAL A 172 -29.04 19.65 3.44
CA VAL A 172 -27.91 18.74 3.58
C VAL A 172 -27.91 18.18 4.99
N PHE A 173 -28.04 16.87 5.12
CA PHE A 173 -27.80 16.16 6.36
C PHE A 173 -26.28 15.95 6.51
N THR A 174 -25.68 16.55 7.52
CA THR A 174 -24.22 16.52 7.77
C THR A 174 -23.88 15.68 9.00
N ASP A 175 -22.58 15.41 9.17
CA ASP A 175 -22.02 14.68 10.32
C ASP A 175 -22.45 13.20 10.37
N LEU A 176 -22.66 12.57 9.19
CA LEU A 176 -22.90 11.13 9.09
C LEU A 176 -21.55 10.39 9.07
N GLY A 177 -21.36 9.47 10.00
CA GLY A 177 -20.15 8.66 10.09
C GLY A 177 -20.25 7.37 9.26
N SER A 178 -19.13 6.67 9.13
CA SER A 178 -19.04 5.37 8.45
C SER A 178 -19.84 4.26 9.16
N THR A 179 -20.08 4.37 10.47
CA THR A 179 -21.01 3.48 11.19
C THR A 179 -22.44 3.66 10.74
N ASP A 180 -22.86 4.90 10.51
CA ASP A 180 -24.21 5.23 10.06
C ASP A 180 -24.47 4.68 8.65
N LEU A 181 -23.45 4.67 7.79
CA LEU A 181 -23.52 4.03 6.47
C LEU A 181 -23.49 2.49 6.54
N LYS A 182 -22.86 1.92 7.57
CA LYS A 182 -22.82 0.46 7.81
C LYS A 182 -24.09 -0.07 8.47
N ARG A 183 -25.01 0.80 8.93
CA ARG A 183 -26.30 0.37 9.51
C ARG A 183 -27.05 -0.52 8.52
N GLU A 184 -27.73 -1.54 9.04
CA GLU A 184 -28.42 -2.53 8.19
C GLU A 184 -29.50 -1.88 7.34
N ARG A 185 -30.27 -0.95 7.93
CA ARG A 185 -31.35 -0.20 7.28
C ARG A 185 -31.40 1.24 7.76
N LEU A 186 -31.59 2.20 6.85
CA LEU A 186 -31.78 3.62 7.16
C LEU A 186 -32.98 4.19 6.40
N PHE A 187 -33.82 4.96 7.09
CA PHE A 187 -35.07 5.50 6.54
C PHE A 187 -35.09 7.03 6.51
N LEU A 188 -35.63 7.60 5.43
CA LEU A 188 -36.09 8.98 5.40
C LEU A 188 -37.56 9.02 5.82
N VAL A 189 -37.86 9.77 6.88
CA VAL A 189 -39.22 9.91 7.43
C VAL A 189 -39.66 11.36 7.30
N CYS A 190 -40.88 11.59 6.81
CA CYS A 190 -41.56 12.88 6.81
C CYS A 190 -42.81 12.80 7.68
N GLN A 191 -42.87 13.55 8.78
CA GLN A 191 -44.07 13.69 9.61
C GLN A 191 -44.86 14.93 9.17
N ILE A 192 -46.16 14.77 8.98
CA ILE A 192 -47.06 15.83 8.51
C ILE A 192 -47.96 16.23 9.67
N ILE A 193 -47.81 17.48 10.12
CA ILE A 193 -48.60 18.07 11.21
C ILE A 193 -49.45 19.19 10.62
N ARG A 194 -50.77 19.07 10.72
CA ARG A 194 -51.70 20.14 10.31
C ARG A 194 -51.88 21.14 11.46
N VAL A 195 -52.01 22.41 11.11
CA VAL A 195 -52.21 23.52 12.03
C VAL A 195 -53.56 24.15 11.72
N GLY A 196 -54.52 23.97 12.63
CA GLY A 196 -55.90 24.34 12.34
C GLY A 196 -56.85 24.20 13.50
N ARG A 197 -58.07 23.72 13.23
CA ARG A 197 -59.14 23.62 14.24
C ARG A 197 -58.96 22.39 15.15
N MET A 198 -59.84 22.09 16.10
CA MET A 198 -59.73 20.85 16.90
C MET A 198 -60.49 19.67 16.27
N ASP A 199 -61.68 19.93 15.72
CA ASP A 199 -62.55 18.95 15.08
C ASP A 199 -62.87 19.40 13.65
N LEU A 200 -62.94 18.45 12.71
CA LEU A 200 -63.27 18.70 11.30
C LEU A 200 -64.72 18.32 10.96
N ARG A 201 -65.46 17.71 11.90
CA ARG A 201 -66.78 17.13 11.61
C ARG A 201 -67.96 18.11 11.66
N ASP A 202 -67.80 19.33 12.15
CA ASP A 202 -68.91 20.30 12.27
C ASP A 202 -68.63 21.61 11.50
N SER A 203 -69.35 21.82 10.39
CA SER A 203 -69.16 22.97 9.49
C SER A 203 -70.04 24.19 9.76
N HIS A 204 -71.00 24.19 10.70
CA HIS A 204 -71.84 25.38 10.88
C HIS A 204 -72.15 25.70 12.36
N SER A 205 -71.82 26.94 12.76
CA SER A 205 -72.37 27.73 13.88
C SER A 205 -71.53 28.03 15.15
N ARG A 206 -70.25 27.66 15.30
CA ARG A 206 -69.44 28.10 16.47
C ARG A 206 -68.03 28.57 16.08
N LYS A 207 -67.53 29.63 16.75
CA LYS A 207 -66.11 30.03 16.67
C LYS A 207 -65.27 28.92 17.30
N LEU A 208 -64.65 28.10 16.46
CA LEU A 208 -63.79 26.98 16.87
C LEU A 208 -62.38 27.48 17.20
N SER A 209 -61.70 26.80 18.11
CA SER A 209 -60.30 27.06 18.46
C SER A 209 -59.40 26.92 17.21
N THR A 210 -58.53 27.88 16.93
CA THR A 210 -57.61 27.88 15.78
C THR A 210 -56.14 27.82 16.22
N GLY A 211 -55.24 27.37 15.33
CA GLY A 211 -53.79 27.32 15.58
C GLY A 211 -53.33 26.12 16.41
N LEU A 212 -54.10 25.03 16.42
CA LEU A 212 -53.76 23.78 17.11
C LEU A 212 -52.97 22.86 16.17
N ARG A 213 -51.83 22.36 16.65
CA ARG A 213 -50.98 21.39 15.94
C ARG A 213 -51.54 19.98 16.15
N ARG A 214 -51.88 19.28 15.07
CA ARG A 214 -52.49 17.95 15.09
C ARG A 214 -51.79 17.02 14.09
N PRO A 215 -51.69 15.72 14.38
CA PRO A 215 -51.12 14.78 13.43
C PRO A 215 -52.03 14.65 12.19
N PHE A 216 -51.43 14.56 11.00
CA PHE A 216 -52.14 14.34 9.74
C PHE A 216 -51.72 13.03 9.06
N GLY A 217 -50.41 12.78 8.96
CA GLY A 217 -49.89 11.56 8.33
C GLY A 217 -48.37 11.47 8.39
N ILE A 218 -47.81 10.39 7.85
CA ILE A 218 -46.37 10.18 7.71
C ILE A 218 -46.01 9.66 6.32
N SER A 219 -44.80 9.94 5.85
CA SER A 219 -44.21 9.32 4.66
C SER A 219 -42.88 8.70 5.04
N VAL A 220 -42.58 7.51 4.55
CA VAL A 220 -41.37 6.75 4.91
C VAL A 220 -40.77 6.14 3.65
N MET A 221 -39.46 6.28 3.46
CA MET A 221 -38.70 5.71 2.35
C MET A 221 -37.42 5.04 2.85
N ASP A 222 -37.15 3.82 2.38
CA ASP A 222 -35.87 3.14 2.62
C ASP A 222 -34.80 3.78 1.71
N ILE A 223 -33.75 4.33 2.32
CA ILE A 223 -32.64 5.00 1.60
C ILE A 223 -31.33 4.19 1.69
N THR A 224 -31.39 2.96 2.20
CA THR A 224 -30.21 2.12 2.46
C THR A 224 -29.37 1.86 1.21
N ASP A 225 -30.00 1.66 0.04
CA ASP A 225 -29.28 1.43 -1.21
C ASP A 225 -28.58 2.68 -1.74
N ILE A 226 -29.15 3.86 -1.44
CA ILE A 226 -28.56 5.16 -1.80
C ILE A 226 -27.37 5.45 -0.90
N THR A 227 -27.48 5.15 0.40
CA THR A 227 -26.41 5.40 1.38
C THR A 227 -25.25 4.41 1.24
N LYS A 228 -25.51 3.15 0.83
CA LYS A 228 -24.48 2.14 0.53
C LYS A 228 -23.86 2.28 -0.86
N GLY A 229 -24.35 3.20 -1.69
CA GLY A 229 -23.85 3.44 -3.05
C GLY A 229 -24.13 2.30 -4.03
N THR A 230 -25.10 1.41 -3.74
CA THR A 230 -25.50 0.31 -4.63
C THR A 230 -26.45 0.77 -5.74
N CYS A 231 -27.00 1.98 -5.65
CA CYS A 231 -27.91 2.57 -6.62
C CYS A 231 -27.40 3.95 -7.07
N ASP A 232 -27.35 4.20 -8.39
CA ASP A 232 -27.02 5.52 -8.94
C ASP A 232 -28.05 6.56 -8.48
N SER A 233 -27.60 7.47 -7.60
CA SER A 233 -28.35 8.61 -7.09
C SER A 233 -27.86 9.89 -7.79
N ASP A 234 -28.57 10.28 -8.86
CA ASP A 234 -28.33 11.55 -9.55
C ASP A 234 -29.42 12.57 -9.18
N GLU A 235 -29.10 13.86 -9.31
CA GLU A 235 -30.01 14.96 -8.96
C GLU A 235 -31.35 14.91 -9.70
N ASP A 236 -31.34 14.37 -10.92
CA ASP A 236 -32.49 14.29 -11.80
C ASP A 236 -33.42 13.11 -11.47
N LYS A 237 -32.97 12.18 -10.64
CA LYS A 237 -33.74 10.98 -10.27
C LYS A 237 -34.71 11.33 -9.14
N GLN A 238 -35.99 11.40 -9.47
CA GLN A 238 -37.07 11.71 -8.52
C GLN A 238 -37.65 10.43 -7.91
N HIS A 239 -37.76 10.41 -6.58
CA HIS A 239 -38.37 9.34 -5.80
C HIS A 239 -39.72 9.80 -5.26
N PHE A 240 -40.76 8.99 -5.47
CA PHE A 240 -42.09 9.22 -4.91
C PHE A 240 -42.25 8.47 -3.58
N ILE A 241 -42.58 9.21 -2.53
CA ILE A 241 -42.81 8.66 -1.18
C ILE A 241 -44.30 8.81 -0.85
N PRO A 242 -45.06 7.71 -0.71
CA PRO A 242 -46.49 7.76 -0.42
C PRO A 242 -46.76 8.33 0.99
N VAL A 243 -47.84 9.10 1.12
CA VAL A 243 -48.33 9.60 2.42
C VAL A 243 -49.27 8.58 3.05
N HIS A 244 -48.93 8.12 4.25
CA HIS A 244 -49.77 7.31 5.12
C HIS A 244 -50.62 8.23 5.99
N LEU A 245 -51.92 8.26 5.70
CA LEU A 245 -52.88 9.05 6.47
C LEU A 245 -53.20 8.36 7.80
N VAL A 246 -53.36 9.16 8.86
CA VAL A 246 -53.82 8.66 10.17
C VAL A 246 -55.24 8.10 10.02
N ALA A 247 -55.40 6.77 10.09
CA ALA A 247 -56.69 6.08 9.86
C ALA A 247 -57.63 6.10 11.08
N ALA A 248 -57.11 6.30 12.30
CA ALA A 248 -57.87 6.32 13.55
C ALA A 248 -57.34 7.40 14.51
N ASP A 249 -58.24 8.09 15.23
CA ASP A 249 -57.94 9.17 16.20
C ASP A 249 -57.10 8.72 17.43
N SER A 250 -56.63 7.46 17.45
CA SER A 250 -55.88 6.83 18.54
C SER A 250 -54.44 6.42 18.21
N ASP A 251 -53.97 6.57 16.96
CA ASP A 251 -52.60 6.18 16.58
C ASP A 251 -51.62 7.37 16.72
N PHE A 252 -50.51 7.17 17.44
CA PHE A 252 -49.41 8.14 17.58
C PHE A 252 -48.50 8.12 16.34
N LEU A 253 -47.92 9.27 15.98
CA LEU A 253 -47.02 9.39 14.82
C LEU A 253 -45.85 8.41 14.88
N HIS A 254 -45.24 8.25 16.05
CA HIS A 254 -44.12 7.33 16.26
C HIS A 254 -44.48 5.85 16.02
N ASN A 255 -45.65 5.41 16.49
CA ASN A 255 -46.11 4.03 16.25
C ASN A 255 -46.44 3.77 14.78
N MET A 256 -46.90 4.80 14.08
CA MET A 256 -47.19 4.72 12.66
C MET A 256 -45.89 4.59 11.85
N ILE A 257 -44.81 5.28 12.24
CA ILE A 257 -43.49 5.13 11.61
C ILE A 257 -43.02 3.68 11.74
N ARG A 258 -43.13 3.09 12.92
CA ARG A 258 -42.80 1.68 13.16
C ARG A 258 -43.60 0.74 12.24
N LYS A 259 -44.93 0.91 12.20
CA LYS A 259 -45.83 0.11 11.33
C LYS A 259 -45.50 0.30 9.84
N ALA A 260 -45.10 1.50 9.41
CA ALA A 260 -44.77 1.79 8.02
C ALA A 260 -43.43 1.18 7.60
N VAL A 261 -42.44 1.10 8.51
CA VAL A 261 -41.14 0.44 8.24
C VAL A 261 -41.26 -1.09 8.18
N GLU A 262 -42.23 -1.68 8.89
CA GLU A 262 -42.47 -3.13 8.95
C GLU A 262 -43.25 -3.71 7.74
N GLY A 263 -43.73 -2.87 6.81
CA GLY A 263 -44.29 -3.30 5.52
C GLY A 263 -45.75 -3.75 5.57
N LYS A 264 -46.67 -2.80 5.43
CA LYS A 264 -48.04 -3.05 4.93
C LYS A 264 -48.28 -2.14 3.74
N ASP A 265 -48.64 -2.72 2.58
CA ASP A 265 -49.06 -1.96 1.41
C ASP A 265 -50.29 -1.11 1.73
N ILE A 266 -50.15 0.20 1.56
CA ILE A 266 -51.21 1.17 1.88
C ILE A 266 -51.67 1.86 0.60
N ASN A 267 -53.00 1.93 0.46
CA ASN A 267 -53.69 2.55 -0.65
C ASN A 267 -53.58 4.09 -0.55
N HIS A 268 -52.52 4.65 -1.12
CA HIS A 268 -52.11 6.06 -1.01
C HIS A 268 -52.89 7.03 -1.91
N LYS A 269 -53.83 6.54 -2.75
CA LYS A 269 -54.69 7.37 -3.64
C LYS A 269 -53.93 8.49 -4.40
N GLY A 270 -52.68 8.25 -4.78
CA GLY A 270 -51.82 9.22 -5.47
C GLY A 270 -51.30 10.41 -4.62
N GLN A 271 -51.48 10.41 -3.30
CA GLN A 271 -50.92 11.43 -2.41
C GLN A 271 -49.51 11.06 -1.96
N GLY A 272 -48.55 11.98 -2.10
CA GLY A 272 -47.14 11.68 -1.85
C GLY A 272 -46.20 12.87 -1.97
N LEU A 273 -44.96 12.62 -1.62
CA LEU A 273 -43.83 13.55 -1.63
C LEU A 273 -42.82 13.12 -2.71
N TRP A 274 -42.41 14.05 -3.56
CA TRP A 274 -41.36 13.83 -4.57
C TRP A 274 -40.05 14.44 -4.09
N VAL A 275 -39.01 13.61 -3.98
CA VAL A 275 -37.68 14.02 -3.52
C VAL A 275 -36.57 13.53 -4.45
N SER A 276 -35.47 14.26 -4.53
CA SER A 276 -34.20 13.77 -5.10
C SER A 276 -33.13 13.74 -4.02
N LEU A 277 -32.35 12.66 -3.99
CA LEU A 277 -31.36 12.36 -2.96
C LEU A 277 -29.99 12.18 -3.63
N LYS A 278 -28.92 12.70 -3.01
CA LYS A 278 -27.54 12.50 -3.49
C LYS A 278 -26.56 12.41 -2.32
N MET A 279 -25.72 11.38 -2.31
CA MET A 279 -24.63 11.27 -1.34
C MET A 279 -23.46 12.17 -1.75
N LEU A 280 -23.00 13.00 -0.83
CA LEU A 280 -21.86 13.91 -0.97
C LEU A 280 -20.77 13.50 0.02
N TRP A 281 -19.51 13.66 -0.38
CA TRP A 281 -18.35 13.22 0.38
C TRP A 281 -17.56 14.41 0.91
N GLY A 282 -17.14 14.35 2.17
CA GLY A 282 -16.36 15.38 2.84
C GLY A 282 -17.18 16.27 3.79
N ASP A 283 -16.45 17.10 4.53
CA ASP A 283 -17.03 18.05 5.48
C ASP A 283 -17.85 19.12 4.76
N LEU A 284 -18.78 19.79 5.45
CA LEU A 284 -19.61 20.86 4.86
C LEU A 284 -18.80 21.93 4.11
N SER A 285 -17.61 22.27 4.60
CA SER A 285 -16.69 23.21 3.96
C SER A 285 -16.09 22.67 2.66
N GLN A 286 -15.82 21.37 2.60
CA GLN A 286 -15.32 20.67 1.41
C GLN A 286 -16.45 20.46 0.40
N VAL A 287 -17.61 19.99 0.84
CA VAL A 287 -18.80 19.80 0.00
C VAL A 287 -19.23 21.09 -0.69
N ARG A 288 -19.19 22.22 0.01
CA ARG A 288 -19.46 23.55 -0.58
C ARG A 288 -18.43 23.98 -1.62
N LYS A 289 -17.18 23.51 -1.51
CA LYS A 289 -16.09 23.82 -2.44
C LYS A 289 -16.16 22.95 -3.69
N ASP A 290 -16.46 21.66 -3.50
CA ASP A 290 -16.44 20.66 -4.56
C ASP A 290 -17.78 20.63 -5.33
N HIS A 291 -18.90 20.95 -4.67
CA HIS A 291 -20.24 21.01 -5.25
C HIS A 291 -20.96 22.35 -5.01
N PRO A 292 -20.40 23.50 -5.46
CA PRO A 292 -20.99 24.82 -5.22
C PRO A 292 -22.35 25.04 -5.90
N HIS A 293 -22.66 24.24 -6.92
CA HIS A 293 -23.95 24.25 -7.63
C HIS A 293 -25.07 23.56 -6.85
N LEU A 294 -24.71 22.62 -5.95
CA LEU A 294 -25.65 21.85 -5.14
C LEU A 294 -25.88 22.48 -3.78
N VAL A 295 -24.77 22.86 -3.13
CA VAL A 295 -24.73 23.35 -1.77
C VAL A 295 -24.14 24.75 -1.76
N ASP A 296 -25.02 25.73 -1.69
CA ASP A 296 -24.65 27.13 -1.56
C ASP A 296 -24.67 27.58 -0.08
N ARG A 297 -24.60 28.89 0.16
CA ARG A 297 -24.73 29.45 1.51
C ARG A 297 -26.18 29.50 2.01
N SER A 298 -27.17 29.42 1.13
CA SER A 298 -28.60 29.48 1.48
C SER A 298 -29.20 28.09 1.78
N THR A 299 -28.50 27.02 1.41
CA THR A 299 -28.88 25.63 1.65
C THR A 299 -28.96 25.34 3.14
N VAL A 300 -30.08 24.77 3.58
CA VAL A 300 -30.33 24.42 4.98
C VAL A 300 -29.44 23.25 5.39
N VAL A 301 -28.86 23.33 6.59
CA VAL A 301 -27.99 22.28 7.13
C VAL A 301 -28.69 21.63 8.32
N ALA A 302 -28.91 20.33 8.26
CA ALA A 302 -29.46 19.52 9.35
C ALA A 302 -28.36 18.60 9.88
N ARG A 303 -27.87 18.85 11.09
CA ARG A 303 -26.79 18.04 11.69
C ARG A 303 -27.34 16.73 12.27
N LYS A 304 -26.48 15.72 12.42
CA LYS A 304 -26.77 14.50 13.18
C LYS A 304 -27.07 14.84 14.66
N LEU A 305 -28.06 14.19 15.27
CA LEU A 305 -28.33 14.26 16.71
C LEU A 305 -27.23 13.50 17.44
N GLY A 306 -26.59 14.15 18.42
CA GLY A 306 -25.43 13.56 19.07
C GLY A 306 -24.15 13.75 18.26
N TYR A 307 -23.07 13.19 18.78
CA TYR A 307 -21.85 12.97 18.02
C TYR A 307 -21.95 11.62 17.33
N PRO A 308 -21.27 11.41 16.19
CA PRO A 308 -21.16 10.09 15.59
C PRO A 308 -20.67 9.05 16.61
N GLU A 309 -21.41 7.94 16.75
CA GLU A 309 -21.30 6.99 17.87
C GLU A 309 -19.92 6.33 17.97
N ASP A 310 -19.28 6.15 16.82
CA ASP A 310 -17.86 5.90 16.76
C ASP A 310 -17.14 7.25 16.62
N LEU A 311 -16.70 7.80 17.76
CA LEU A 311 -15.69 8.86 17.79
C LEU A 311 -14.47 8.49 16.91
N ALA A 312 -14.28 7.19 16.62
CA ALA A 312 -13.33 6.69 15.66
C ALA A 312 -13.33 7.42 14.30
N ASP A 313 -14.42 8.08 13.89
CA ASP A 313 -14.49 8.78 12.59
C ASP A 313 -14.20 10.29 12.63
N GLY A 314 -13.63 10.81 13.74
CA GLY A 314 -12.96 12.12 13.75
C GLY A 314 -13.81 13.34 13.35
N THR A 315 -15.12 13.30 13.55
CA THR A 315 -16.08 14.22 12.90
C THR A 315 -16.32 15.55 13.63
N VAL A 316 -15.48 15.92 14.60
CA VAL A 316 -15.44 17.31 15.08
C VAL A 316 -14.19 17.95 14.50
N PRO A 317 -14.33 18.84 13.49
CA PRO A 317 -13.19 19.57 12.95
C PRO A 317 -12.44 20.28 14.08
N PRO A 318 -11.09 20.29 14.07
CA PRO A 318 -10.33 21.02 15.08
C PRO A 318 -10.74 22.51 15.05
N GLY A 319 -11.38 22.97 16.13
CA GLY A 319 -11.90 24.32 16.27
C GLY A 319 -13.41 24.51 16.08
N ASP A 320 -14.20 23.49 15.71
CA ASP A 320 -15.68 23.63 15.67
C ASP A 320 -16.26 23.66 17.09
N VAL A 321 -16.91 24.76 17.45
CA VAL A 321 -17.56 24.94 18.75
C VAL A 321 -19.03 24.56 18.61
N ARG A 322 -19.36 23.32 18.99
CA ARG A 322 -20.74 22.82 19.02
C ARG A 322 -21.29 22.95 20.44
N ASN A 323 -22.48 23.55 20.59
CA ASN A 323 -23.20 23.64 21.86
C ASN A 323 -24.71 23.51 21.63
N ASP A 324 -25.13 22.38 21.07
CA ASP A 324 -26.53 22.09 20.79
C ASP A 324 -27.14 21.29 21.95
N ILE A 325 -28.27 21.76 22.50
CA ILE A 325 -29.02 21.03 23.51
C ILE A 325 -30.31 20.53 22.85
N TYR A 326 -30.42 19.23 22.63
CA TYR A 326 -31.64 18.63 22.11
C TYR A 326 -32.56 18.21 23.26
N LEU A 327 -33.82 18.60 23.17
CA LEU A 327 -34.88 18.25 24.11
C LEU A 327 -35.97 17.51 23.36
N THR A 328 -36.26 16.28 23.78
CA THR A 328 -37.35 15.48 23.26
C THR A 328 -38.48 15.41 24.28
N LEU A 329 -39.68 15.80 23.88
CA LEU A 329 -40.90 15.55 24.65
C LEU A 329 -41.30 14.09 24.41
N VAL A 330 -41.01 13.20 25.36
CA VAL A 330 -41.21 11.75 25.16
C VAL A 330 -42.68 11.39 25.33
N GLN A 331 -43.16 11.46 26.57
CA GLN A 331 -44.51 11.05 26.92
C GLN A 331 -45.02 11.70 28.20
N GLY A 332 -46.34 11.67 28.40
CA GLY A 332 -46.97 12.09 29.64
C GLY A 332 -48.31 11.40 29.87
N GLU A 333 -48.62 11.13 31.13
CA GLU A 333 -49.89 10.57 31.56
C GLU A 333 -50.61 11.61 32.43
N PHE A 334 -51.82 12.01 32.02
CA PHE A 334 -52.61 13.02 32.74
C PHE A 334 -53.98 12.48 33.10
N ASP A 335 -54.32 12.59 34.39
CA ASP A 335 -55.64 12.20 34.86
C ASP A 335 -56.71 13.23 34.43
N LYS A 336 -57.89 12.68 34.18
CA LYS A 336 -59.12 13.39 33.79
C LYS A 336 -59.54 14.42 34.85
N GLY A 337 -59.21 14.18 36.11
CA GLY A 337 -59.62 15.01 37.23
C GLY A 337 -61.14 15.14 37.29
N ASN A 338 -61.66 16.38 37.43
CA ASN A 338 -63.10 16.65 37.54
C ASN A 338 -63.84 16.80 36.19
N LYS A 339 -63.19 16.58 35.03
CA LYS A 339 -63.83 16.75 33.70
C LYS A 339 -64.57 15.49 33.26
N LYS A 340 -65.54 15.61 32.33
CA LYS A 340 -66.32 14.47 31.78
C LYS A 340 -65.60 13.67 30.70
N THR A 341 -64.62 14.24 30.02
CA THR A 341 -63.77 13.61 29.00
C THR A 341 -62.30 13.80 29.37
N GLN A 342 -61.40 13.01 28.76
CA GLN A 342 -59.96 13.19 28.95
C GLN A 342 -59.51 14.57 28.48
N LYS A 343 -58.41 15.08 29.05
CA LYS A 343 -57.87 16.39 28.68
C LYS A 343 -57.07 16.30 27.37
N ASN A 344 -57.38 17.16 26.41
CA ASN A 344 -56.48 17.45 25.31
C ASN A 344 -55.34 18.32 25.86
N VAL A 345 -54.14 17.78 26.02
CA VAL A 345 -53.04 18.50 26.68
C VAL A 345 -52.14 19.12 25.62
N GLU A 346 -51.81 20.38 25.82
CA GLU A 346 -50.76 21.10 25.10
C GLU A 346 -49.64 21.40 26.09
N VAL A 347 -48.42 21.01 25.74
CA VAL A 347 -47.21 21.34 26.49
C VAL A 347 -46.62 22.59 25.85
N THR A 348 -46.45 23.65 26.64
CA THR A 348 -45.67 24.82 26.23
C THR A 348 -44.30 24.77 26.90
N VAL A 349 -43.26 24.77 26.08
CA VAL A 349 -41.85 24.80 26.50
C VAL A 349 -41.33 26.23 26.37
N CYS A 350 -40.69 26.73 27.41
CA CYS A 350 -39.94 27.98 27.38
C CYS A 350 -38.63 27.86 28.16
N VAL A 351 -37.60 28.58 27.69
CA VAL A 351 -36.34 28.74 28.43
C VAL A 351 -36.45 30.00 29.28
N CYS A 352 -36.18 29.87 30.57
CA CYS A 352 -36.24 30.97 31.53
C CYS A 352 -34.87 31.22 32.17
N ASP A 353 -34.62 32.46 32.58
CA ASP A 353 -33.48 32.83 33.42
C ASP A 353 -33.78 32.59 34.92
N GLU A 354 -32.78 32.81 35.77
CA GLU A 354 -32.89 32.74 37.25
C GLU A 354 -34.03 33.60 37.82
N ALA A 355 -34.40 34.70 37.16
CA ALA A 355 -35.47 35.60 37.58
C ALA A 355 -36.86 35.17 37.08
N GLY A 356 -36.94 34.16 36.21
CA GLY A 356 -38.18 33.65 35.60
C GLY A 356 -38.58 34.34 34.29
N SER A 357 -37.75 35.23 33.75
CA SER A 357 -37.96 35.89 32.47
C SER A 357 -37.69 34.93 31.32
N VAL A 358 -38.50 35.00 30.25
CA VAL A 358 -38.37 34.09 29.10
C VAL A 358 -37.32 34.62 28.13
N MET A 359 -36.34 33.78 27.80
CA MET A 359 -35.35 34.08 26.76
C MET A 359 -36.00 34.08 25.38
N GLN A 360 -35.69 35.09 24.58
CA GLN A 360 -36.29 35.27 23.26
C GLN A 360 -35.52 34.49 22.19
N ASN A 361 -36.24 33.83 21.27
CA ASN A 361 -35.68 33.23 20.06
C ASN A 361 -34.55 32.20 20.31
N VAL A 362 -34.71 31.34 21.32
CA VAL A 362 -33.72 30.29 21.65
C VAL A 362 -34.16 28.87 21.29
N ILE A 363 -35.42 28.66 20.91
CA ILE A 363 -35.97 27.34 20.60
C ILE A 363 -36.17 27.19 19.09
N HIS A 364 -35.53 26.19 18.50
CA HIS A 364 -35.73 25.77 17.12
C HIS A 364 -36.53 24.46 17.08
N ALA A 365 -37.63 24.47 16.32
CA ALA A 365 -38.42 23.25 16.05
C ALA A 365 -37.69 22.26 15.11
N GLY A 366 -36.74 22.78 14.33
CA GLY A 366 -35.87 22.02 13.43
C GLY A 366 -35.06 22.95 12.52
N ALA A 367 -34.25 22.38 11.63
CA ALA A 367 -33.48 23.11 10.64
C ALA A 367 -34.41 23.73 9.57
N GLY A 368 -34.17 24.99 9.21
CA GLY A 368 -34.96 25.74 8.21
C GLY A 368 -36.15 26.51 8.78
N ASP A 369 -36.50 26.36 10.07
CA ASP A 369 -37.52 27.20 10.74
C ASP A 369 -36.88 28.34 11.55
N SER A 370 -37.60 29.44 11.69
CA SER A 370 -37.12 30.59 12.49
C SER A 370 -37.15 30.27 13.99
N PRO A 371 -36.16 30.73 14.78
CA PRO A 371 -36.17 30.54 16.23
C PRO A 371 -37.40 31.17 16.90
N THR A 372 -37.88 30.54 17.96
CA THR A 372 -39.05 30.97 18.73
C THR A 372 -38.76 31.01 20.23
N SER A 373 -39.51 31.82 20.97
CA SER A 373 -39.41 31.92 22.45
C SER A 373 -40.27 30.88 23.18
N HIS A 374 -41.27 30.35 22.48
CA HIS A 374 -42.23 29.38 23.00
C HIS A 374 -42.49 28.29 21.97
N TYR A 375 -42.29 27.03 22.39
CA TYR A 375 -42.70 25.88 21.59
C TYR A 375 -43.96 25.26 22.16
N ARG A 376 -44.90 24.88 21.28
CA ARG A 376 -46.17 24.23 21.65
C ARG A 376 -46.24 22.85 21.02
N SER A 377 -46.50 21.82 21.82
CA SER A 377 -46.58 20.43 21.36
C SER A 377 -47.80 20.17 20.46
N VAL A 378 -47.80 19.03 19.79
CA VAL A 378 -48.99 18.45 19.16
C VAL A 378 -50.03 18.09 20.23
N VAL A 379 -51.30 18.28 19.88
CA VAL A 379 -52.44 18.00 20.76
C VAL A 379 -53.15 16.74 20.27
N TYR A 380 -53.09 15.67 21.06
CA TYR A 380 -53.84 14.44 20.81
C TYR A 380 -55.23 14.52 21.45
N TYR A 381 -56.24 14.10 20.69
CA TYR A 381 -57.64 14.24 21.11
C TYR A 381 -58.05 13.19 22.14
N GLN A 382 -58.43 13.64 23.34
CA GLN A 382 -58.98 12.84 24.44
C GLN A 382 -58.15 11.58 24.83
N GLN A 383 -56.82 11.65 24.69
CA GLN A 383 -55.92 10.56 25.09
C GLN A 383 -55.41 10.74 26.52
N ARG A 384 -55.46 9.67 27.32
CA ARG A 384 -54.89 9.64 28.69
C ARG A 384 -53.35 9.60 28.65
N HIS A 385 -52.81 8.74 27.81
CA HIS A 385 -51.37 8.64 27.54
C HIS A 385 -51.06 9.45 26.29
N GLN A 386 -50.11 10.37 26.39
CA GLN A 386 -49.67 11.19 25.26
C GLN A 386 -48.23 10.84 24.96
N HIS A 387 -47.96 10.41 23.73
CA HIS A 387 -46.62 10.15 23.23
C HIS A 387 -46.33 11.18 22.13
N TRP A 388 -45.60 12.24 22.48
CA TRP A 388 -45.27 13.30 21.54
C TRP A 388 -44.11 12.87 20.64
N MET A 389 -43.03 12.37 21.25
CA MET A 389 -41.76 12.08 20.57
C MET A 389 -41.29 13.25 19.67
N GLU A 390 -41.45 14.47 20.17
CA GLU A 390 -41.09 15.71 19.47
C GLU A 390 -39.73 16.21 19.96
N THR A 391 -38.75 16.28 19.07
CA THR A 391 -37.39 16.75 19.37
C THR A 391 -37.19 18.20 18.93
N LEU A 392 -36.63 19.01 19.84
CA LEU A 392 -36.40 20.44 19.71
C LEU A 392 -34.93 20.75 19.95
N LYS A 393 -34.39 21.78 19.30
CA LYS A 393 -33.06 22.31 19.59
C LYS A 393 -33.16 23.57 20.42
N ILE A 394 -32.50 23.58 21.57
CA ILE A 394 -32.35 24.72 22.47
C ILE A 394 -30.97 25.31 22.24
N ALA A 395 -30.93 26.50 21.64
CA ALA A 395 -29.71 27.25 21.33
C ALA A 395 -29.52 28.37 22.35
N VAL A 396 -28.99 28.02 23.54
CA VAL A 396 -28.66 28.99 24.60
C VAL A 396 -27.16 29.34 24.51
N PRO A 397 -26.78 30.63 24.54
CA PRO A 397 -25.38 31.03 24.62
C PRO A 397 -24.67 30.35 25.78
N ILE A 398 -23.44 29.84 25.56
CA ILE A 398 -22.68 29.04 26.55
C ILE A 398 -22.57 29.76 27.90
N GLU A 399 -22.39 31.09 27.87
CA GLU A 399 -22.27 31.94 29.06
C GLU A 399 -23.54 31.92 29.92
N ASP A 400 -24.72 31.78 29.34
CA ASP A 400 -26.01 31.85 30.05
C ASP A 400 -26.55 30.48 30.50
N VAL A 401 -25.94 29.37 30.05
CA VAL A 401 -26.41 28.00 30.37
C VAL A 401 -26.48 27.75 31.88
N HIS A 402 -25.58 28.34 32.67
CA HIS A 402 -25.54 28.15 34.12
C HIS A 402 -26.68 28.85 34.88
N ARG A 403 -27.31 29.86 34.25
CA ARG A 403 -28.37 30.72 34.85
C ARG A 403 -29.74 30.43 34.26
N THR A 404 -29.89 29.34 33.53
CA THR A 404 -31.10 29.06 32.75
C THR A 404 -31.72 27.70 33.08
N HIS A 405 -33.04 27.64 32.96
CA HIS A 405 -33.83 26.43 33.17
C HIS A 405 -34.95 26.33 32.14
N LEU A 406 -35.38 25.10 31.90
CA LEU A 406 -36.53 24.80 31.07
C LEU A 406 -37.77 24.76 31.92
N ARG A 407 -38.82 25.46 31.48
CA ARG A 407 -40.15 25.41 32.10
C ARG A 407 -41.15 24.82 31.12
N PHE A 408 -41.90 23.84 31.62
CA PHE A 408 -42.96 23.13 30.92
C PHE A 408 -44.28 23.49 31.57
N THR A 409 -45.21 24.05 30.79
CA THR A 409 -46.56 24.37 31.29
C THR A 409 -47.60 23.55 30.54
N PHE A 410 -48.55 23.00 31.28
CA PHE A 410 -49.58 22.12 30.73
C PHE A 410 -50.92 22.85 30.71
N ARG A 411 -51.50 22.96 29.51
CA ARG A 411 -52.81 23.58 29.30
C ARG A 411 -53.77 22.58 28.66
N HIS A 412 -55.04 22.64 29.06
CA HIS A 412 -56.09 21.91 28.36
C HIS A 412 -56.59 22.73 27.17
N ARG A 413 -56.63 22.13 25.98
CA ARG A 413 -57.22 22.77 24.80
C ARG A 413 -58.65 22.31 24.56
N SER A 414 -59.56 23.26 24.38
CA SER A 414 -60.99 23.00 24.13
C SER A 414 -61.33 23.19 22.67
N SER A 415 -62.34 22.47 22.15
CA SER A 415 -62.81 22.62 20.76
C SER A 415 -63.50 23.97 20.49
N SER A 416 -63.93 24.67 21.55
CA SER A 416 -64.60 25.98 21.47
C SER A 416 -63.62 27.10 21.83
N ASP A 417 -63.47 28.13 20.98
CA ASP A 417 -62.50 29.24 21.17
C ASP A 417 -62.72 30.00 22.49
N SER A 418 -63.98 30.28 22.86
CA SER A 418 -64.30 30.97 24.12
C SER A 418 -63.92 30.18 25.37
N LYS A 419 -64.10 28.84 25.35
CA LYS A 419 -63.70 27.97 26.46
C LYS A 419 -62.19 27.80 26.50
N ASP A 420 -61.57 27.64 25.33
CA ASP A 420 -60.13 27.47 25.17
C ASP A 420 -59.34 28.66 25.74
N ARG A 421 -59.77 29.90 25.44
CA ARG A 421 -59.14 31.11 25.99
C ARG A 421 -59.29 31.25 27.51
N SER A 422 -60.29 30.61 28.11
CA SER A 422 -60.54 30.65 29.55
C SER A 422 -59.78 29.58 30.34
N GLU A 423 -59.22 28.57 29.66
CA GLU A 423 -58.46 27.50 30.31
C GLU A 423 -57.09 28.02 30.76
N ARG A 424 -56.83 27.90 32.07
CA ARG A 424 -55.54 28.28 32.69
C ARG A 424 -54.58 27.10 32.70
N ILE A 425 -53.30 27.38 33.00
CA ILE A 425 -52.27 26.37 33.23
C ILE A 425 -52.71 25.53 34.44
N PHE A 426 -52.81 24.21 34.26
CA PHE A 426 -53.28 23.32 35.33
C PHE A 426 -52.13 22.59 36.04
N SER A 427 -50.95 22.55 35.42
CA SER A 427 -49.74 21.93 35.98
C SER A 427 -48.50 22.58 35.35
N MET A 428 -47.36 22.49 36.05
CA MET A 428 -46.05 22.95 35.58
C MET A 428 -44.95 21.97 36.00
N ALA A 429 -43.91 21.82 35.18
CA ALA A 429 -42.67 21.14 35.51
C ALA A 429 -41.48 22.01 35.08
N PHE A 430 -40.31 21.77 35.65
CA PHE A 430 -39.08 22.45 35.24
C PHE A 430 -37.85 21.56 35.41
N VAL A 431 -36.78 21.88 34.70
CA VAL A 431 -35.45 21.28 34.89
C VAL A 431 -34.37 22.33 34.64
N ARG A 432 -33.33 22.35 35.47
CA ARG A 432 -32.18 23.26 35.27
C ARG A 432 -31.26 22.68 34.20
N LEU A 433 -30.73 23.53 33.31
CA LEU A 433 -29.78 23.08 32.28
C LEU A 433 -28.42 22.74 32.87
N MET A 434 -28.07 23.35 34.01
CA MET A 434 -26.88 23.06 34.79
C MET A 434 -27.26 22.57 36.18
N ARG A 435 -26.61 21.50 36.64
CA ARG A 435 -26.78 20.96 37.98
C ARG A 435 -26.07 21.82 39.02
N PRO A 436 -26.43 21.69 40.31
CA PRO A 436 -25.75 22.40 41.40
C PRO A 436 -24.25 22.07 41.53
N ASP A 437 -23.80 20.93 41.00
CA ASP A 437 -22.39 20.51 40.95
C ASP A 437 -21.58 21.21 39.84
N GLY A 438 -22.23 21.99 38.99
CA GLY A 438 -21.63 22.72 37.87
C GLY A 438 -21.52 21.93 36.57
N THR A 439 -21.98 20.68 36.54
CA THR A 439 -22.08 19.86 35.31
C THR A 439 -23.37 20.17 34.56
N THR A 440 -23.40 19.90 33.26
CA THR A 440 -24.63 19.98 32.48
C THR A 440 -25.61 18.85 32.86
N LEU A 441 -26.88 19.06 32.53
CA LEU A 441 -27.91 18.01 32.64
C LEU A 441 -27.42 16.74 31.92
N ARG A 442 -27.59 15.56 32.57
CA ARG A 442 -27.16 14.28 31.96
C ARG A 442 -27.98 14.01 30.70
N ASP A 443 -27.35 13.33 29.75
CA ASP A 443 -28.08 12.74 28.65
C ASP A 443 -28.97 11.59 29.13
N GLY A 444 -30.14 11.45 28.53
CA GLY A 444 -31.07 10.37 28.85
C GLY A 444 -32.49 10.84 29.08
N GLU A 445 -33.30 10.00 29.72
CA GLU A 445 -34.68 10.28 30.07
C GLU A 445 -34.80 10.83 31.50
N HIS A 446 -35.61 11.86 31.69
CA HIS A 446 -35.83 12.53 32.97
C HIS A 446 -37.32 12.50 33.31
N ASP A 447 -37.65 11.87 34.43
CA ASP A 447 -38.99 11.88 35.01
C ASP A 447 -39.17 13.13 35.87
N LEU A 448 -39.91 14.11 35.34
CA LEU A 448 -40.07 15.39 36.01
C LEU A 448 -41.21 15.39 37.03
N VAL A 449 -41.01 16.15 38.10
CA VAL A 449 -42.04 16.38 39.12
C VAL A 449 -43.05 17.41 38.62
N LEU A 450 -44.33 17.05 38.62
CA LEU A 450 -45.41 17.93 38.20
C LEU A 450 -45.98 18.70 39.39
N TYR A 451 -45.91 20.03 39.34
CA TYR A 451 -46.44 20.95 40.33
C TYR A 451 -47.80 21.51 39.91
N LYS A 452 -48.74 21.56 40.86
CA LYS A 452 -50.08 22.14 40.73
C LYS A 452 -50.26 23.28 41.73
N GLY A 453 -50.93 24.34 41.32
CA GLY A 453 -51.16 25.53 42.14
C GLY A 453 -51.81 26.65 41.34
N ASP A 454 -51.81 27.86 41.91
CA ASP A 454 -52.31 29.05 41.20
C ASP A 454 -51.44 29.38 39.98
N SER A 455 -52.06 29.70 38.85
CA SER A 455 -51.37 29.99 37.57
C SER A 455 -50.26 31.03 37.68
N ARG A 456 -50.41 32.06 38.53
CA ARG A 456 -49.36 33.09 38.74
C ARG A 456 -48.17 32.55 39.52
N LYS A 457 -48.40 31.66 40.49
CA LYS A 457 -47.35 31.02 41.29
C LYS A 457 -46.62 29.93 40.51
N LEU A 458 -47.30 29.29 39.56
CA LEU A 458 -46.70 28.33 38.64
C LEU A 458 -45.72 28.98 37.66
N GLU A 459 -45.82 30.29 37.43
CA GLU A 459 -44.92 31.04 36.57
C GLU A 459 -43.76 31.72 37.34
N ASP A 460 -43.87 31.86 38.66
CA ASP A 460 -42.85 32.51 39.51
C ASP A 460 -41.66 31.60 39.80
N ALA A 461 -40.48 31.95 39.26
CA ALA A 461 -39.24 31.18 39.42
C ALA A 461 -38.79 31.05 40.87
N SER A 462 -39.02 32.08 41.70
CA SER A 462 -38.62 32.04 43.11
C SER A 462 -39.39 30.97 43.91
N ALA A 463 -40.61 30.63 43.45
CA ALA A 463 -41.48 29.66 44.11
C ALA A 463 -41.09 28.20 43.80
N TYR A 464 -40.60 27.89 42.60
CA TYR A 464 -40.31 26.50 42.22
C TYR A 464 -38.83 26.15 42.12
N LEU A 465 -37.91 27.10 41.90
CA LEU A 465 -36.49 26.77 41.71
C LEU A 465 -35.84 26.10 42.93
N SER A 466 -36.36 26.34 44.14
CA SER A 466 -35.89 25.70 45.38
C SER A 466 -36.41 24.26 45.57
N LEU A 467 -37.34 23.82 44.74
CA LEU A 467 -37.98 22.51 44.80
C LEU A 467 -37.25 21.49 43.88
N PRO A 468 -37.41 20.17 44.11
CA PRO A 468 -36.80 19.15 43.25
C PRO A 468 -37.41 19.13 41.84
N SER A 469 -36.57 19.01 40.81
CA SER A 469 -37.01 18.91 39.42
C SER A 469 -37.34 17.48 38.97
N GLU A 470 -36.62 16.48 39.47
CA GLU A 470 -36.69 15.07 39.06
C GLU A 470 -37.26 14.17 40.17
N ARG A 471 -37.94 13.08 39.77
CA ARG A 471 -38.52 12.08 40.67
C ARG A 471 -37.47 11.00 40.98
N ASN A 472 -36.89 10.98 42.18
CA ASN A 472 -35.95 9.94 42.60
C ASN A 472 -36.67 8.61 42.91
N LEU A 473 -36.30 7.52 42.21
CA LEU A 473 -36.85 6.17 42.40
C LEU A 473 -36.43 5.50 43.73
N SER A 474 -35.30 5.90 44.31
CA SER A 474 -34.73 5.30 45.54
C SER A 474 -35.47 5.68 46.83
N GLU A 475 -36.18 6.81 46.85
CA GLU A 475 -36.96 7.28 48.02
C GLU A 475 -38.43 6.84 47.99
N SER A 476 -38.83 6.06 46.97
CA SER A 476 -40.23 5.71 46.72
C SER A 476 -40.87 4.79 47.78
N LYS A 477 -40.08 4.08 48.60
CA LYS A 477 -40.62 3.17 49.63
C LYS A 477 -41.19 3.87 50.87
N LEU A 478 -41.07 5.20 51.01
CA LEU A 478 -41.69 5.97 52.10
C LEU A 478 -42.98 6.72 51.67
N LEU A 479 -43.40 6.62 50.40
CA LEU A 479 -44.43 7.49 49.79
C LEU A 479 -45.83 6.86 49.69
N SER A 480 -46.17 5.87 50.51
CA SER A 480 -47.52 5.23 50.53
C SER A 480 -48.42 5.71 51.69
N GLY A 481 -48.18 6.92 52.21
CA GLY A 481 -49.00 7.56 53.26
C GLY A 481 -49.46 8.95 52.84
N SER A 482 -50.70 9.31 53.19
CA SER A 482 -51.40 10.53 52.81
C SER A 482 -50.55 11.81 52.80
N SER A 483 -50.62 12.56 51.69
CA SER A 483 -50.37 14.01 51.59
C SER A 483 -49.11 14.52 52.30
N PHE A 484 -47.93 14.21 51.76
CA PHE A 484 -46.70 14.88 52.16
C PHE A 484 -46.73 16.36 51.71
N ARG A 485 -46.98 17.28 52.66
CA ARG A 485 -46.57 18.68 52.54
C ARG A 485 -45.06 18.70 52.77
N VAL A 486 -44.28 19.11 51.77
CA VAL A 486 -42.84 19.33 51.95
C VAL A 486 -42.66 20.34 53.08
N SER A 487 -42.10 19.89 54.20
CA SER A 487 -41.85 20.71 55.38
C SER A 487 -40.76 21.72 55.06
N GLY A 488 -41.19 22.94 54.78
CA GLY A 488 -40.38 24.10 54.43
C GLY A 488 -41.30 25.16 53.82
N THR A 489 -42.02 25.89 54.66
CA THR A 489 -42.86 27.06 54.31
C THR A 489 -42.10 27.98 53.34
N THR A 490 -42.52 28.14 52.07
CA THR A 490 -43.17 29.40 51.59
C THR A 490 -43.90 29.32 50.22
N SER A 491 -43.82 28.25 49.40
CA SER A 491 -44.18 28.36 47.96
C SER A 491 -45.64 28.09 47.52
N GLY A 492 -46.50 27.47 48.33
CA GLY A 492 -47.91 27.25 47.96
C GLY A 492 -48.17 26.36 46.72
N LEU A 493 -47.21 25.52 46.32
CA LEU A 493 -47.30 24.55 45.22
C LEU A 493 -47.45 23.12 45.75
N ILE A 494 -48.23 22.28 45.06
CA ILE A 494 -48.54 20.88 45.43
C ILE A 494 -47.99 19.93 44.37
N VAL A 495 -47.33 18.84 44.77
CA VAL A 495 -46.85 17.80 43.83
C VAL A 495 -47.99 16.88 43.40
N SER A 496 -48.13 16.66 42.08
CA SER A 496 -49.07 15.69 41.51
C SER A 496 -48.49 14.28 41.56
N THR A 497 -49.11 13.38 42.31
CA THR A 497 -48.72 11.96 42.39
C THR A 497 -49.38 11.08 41.33
N ARG A 498 -50.43 11.58 40.67
CA ARG A 498 -51.22 10.83 39.67
C ARG A 498 -50.82 11.09 38.23
N ASP A 499 -50.16 12.20 37.98
CA ASP A 499 -49.71 12.56 36.64
C ASP A 499 -48.22 12.24 36.50
N SER A 500 -47.78 11.95 35.28
CA SER A 500 -46.38 11.71 34.93
C SER A 500 -46.00 12.50 33.68
N PHE A 501 -44.75 12.94 33.62
CA PHE A 501 -44.21 13.62 32.45
C PHE A 501 -42.73 13.28 32.32
N GLN A 502 -42.36 12.79 31.14
CA GLN A 502 -41.02 12.35 30.83
C GLN A 502 -40.48 13.14 29.65
N ILE A 503 -39.27 13.66 29.82
CA ILE A 503 -38.49 14.29 28.75
C ILE A 503 -37.24 13.47 28.48
N SER A 504 -36.60 13.68 27.34
CA SER A 504 -35.25 13.19 27.10
C SER A 504 -34.37 14.34 26.65
N THR A 505 -33.16 14.44 27.19
CA THR A 505 -32.18 15.46 26.81
C THR A 505 -30.94 14.81 26.24
N LEU A 506 -30.35 15.49 25.25
CA LEU A 506 -29.09 15.12 24.62
C LEU A 506 -28.27 16.39 24.41
N VAL A 507 -27.21 16.56 25.19
CA VAL A 507 -26.34 17.74 25.20
C VAL A 507 -25.11 17.47 24.34
N CYS A 508 -25.06 18.12 23.18
CA CYS A 508 -23.94 18.06 22.25
C CYS A 508 -23.05 19.29 22.44
N SER A 509 -22.25 19.30 23.51
CA SER A 509 -21.32 20.40 23.81
C SER A 509 -19.86 19.97 23.72
N THR A 510 -19.03 20.76 23.05
CA THR A 510 -17.56 20.63 23.07
C THR A 510 -16.91 21.51 24.14
N LYS A 511 -17.72 22.24 24.93
CA LYS A 511 -17.24 23.16 25.98
C LYS A 511 -17.78 22.88 27.38
N LEU A 512 -18.93 22.19 27.49
CA LEU A 512 -19.54 21.86 28.78
C LEU A 512 -19.59 20.33 28.98
N THR A 513 -18.86 19.82 29.97
CA THR A 513 -18.79 18.39 30.32
C THR A 513 -19.91 17.99 31.30
N GLN A 514 -20.34 16.74 31.20
CA GLN A 514 -21.28 16.10 32.13
C GLN A 514 -20.58 15.38 33.29
N ASN A 515 -19.26 15.22 33.22
CA ASN A 515 -18.47 14.48 34.18
C ASN A 515 -17.81 15.39 35.21
N VAL A 516 -18.10 15.09 36.47
CA VAL A 516 -17.64 15.86 37.62
C VAL A 516 -16.11 15.84 37.74
N ASN A 517 -15.46 14.72 37.40
CA ASN A 517 -14.00 14.58 37.50
C ASN A 517 -13.28 15.43 36.45
N LEU A 518 -13.77 15.39 35.21
CA LEU A 518 -13.23 16.20 34.11
C LEU A 518 -13.48 17.69 34.33
N LEU A 519 -14.69 18.06 34.79
CA LEU A 519 -15.01 19.44 35.17
C LEU A 519 -14.11 19.93 36.31
N GLY A 520 -13.85 19.09 37.30
CA GLY A 520 -12.96 19.39 38.42
C GLY A 520 -11.52 19.67 37.98
N LEU A 521 -11.07 19.05 36.88
CA LEU A 521 -9.79 19.34 36.25
C LEU A 521 -9.85 20.62 35.41
N LEU A 522 -10.87 20.83 34.59
CA LEU A 522 -10.99 22.04 33.76
C LEU A 522 -11.16 23.31 34.60
N LYS A 523 -11.87 23.22 35.73
CA LYS A 523 -12.04 24.30 36.71
C LYS A 523 -11.12 24.15 37.93
N TRP A 524 -9.94 23.55 37.76
CA TRP A 524 -9.02 23.27 38.87
C TRP A 524 -8.67 24.50 39.72
N ARG A 525 -8.57 25.70 39.10
CA ARG A 525 -8.31 26.97 39.79
C ARG A 525 -9.37 27.35 40.83
N SER A 526 -10.60 26.84 40.70
CA SER A 526 -11.69 27.14 41.64
C SER A 526 -11.61 26.34 42.95
N LYS A 527 -10.99 25.15 42.93
CA LYS A 527 -10.82 24.27 44.09
C LYS A 527 -9.44 23.56 44.07
N PRO A 528 -8.32 24.27 44.35
CA PRO A 528 -6.97 23.72 44.24
C PRO A 528 -6.68 22.53 45.18
N SER A 529 -7.36 22.48 46.34
CA SER A 529 -7.18 21.43 47.35
C SER A 529 -7.59 20.02 46.89
N LEU A 530 -8.40 19.91 45.84
CA LEU A 530 -8.88 18.64 45.29
C LEU A 530 -8.09 18.19 44.05
N LEU A 531 -7.06 18.94 43.64
CA LEU A 531 -6.34 18.74 42.38
C LEU A 531 -5.67 17.36 42.25
N CYS A 532 -4.96 16.93 43.30
CA CYS A 532 -4.31 15.62 43.33
C CYS A 532 -5.33 14.47 43.15
N GLY A 533 -6.49 14.57 43.82
CA GLY A 533 -7.58 13.62 43.68
C GLY A 533 -8.26 13.67 42.31
N ASN A 534 -8.36 14.85 41.69
CA ASN A 534 -8.94 15.01 40.36
C ASN A 534 -8.04 14.42 39.26
N LEU A 535 -6.72 14.62 39.35
CA LEU A 535 -5.74 14.03 38.41
C LEU A 535 -5.73 12.50 38.47
N GLN A 536 -5.83 11.91 39.67
CA GLN A 536 -5.94 10.45 39.81
C GLN A 536 -7.26 9.91 39.25
N LYS A 537 -8.37 10.63 39.44
CA LYS A 537 -9.68 10.23 38.93
C LYS A 537 -9.84 10.42 37.43
N LEU A 538 -9.04 11.30 36.79
CA LEU A 538 -9.02 11.47 35.34
C LEU A 538 -8.69 10.16 34.60
N MET A 539 -7.78 9.37 35.14
CA MET A 539 -7.37 8.08 34.57
C MET A 539 -8.49 7.03 34.58
N ASN A 540 -9.61 7.30 35.26
CA ASN A 540 -10.80 6.46 35.32
C ASN A 540 -11.98 7.03 34.51
N VAL A 541 -11.78 8.14 33.79
CA VAL A 541 -12.82 8.75 32.94
C VAL A 541 -12.88 8.02 31.59
N ASP A 542 -14.09 7.86 31.05
CA ASP A 542 -14.29 7.25 29.74
C ASP A 542 -13.52 8.01 28.66
N GLY A 543 -12.71 7.27 27.87
CA GLY A 543 -11.82 7.87 26.87
C GLY A 543 -12.55 8.70 25.82
N GLY A 544 -13.79 8.35 25.48
CA GLY A 544 -14.62 9.12 24.56
C GLY A 544 -15.01 10.51 25.08
N GLU A 545 -15.08 10.71 26.40
CA GLU A 545 -15.33 12.04 26.97
C GLU A 545 -14.04 12.86 27.03
N VAL A 546 -12.92 12.25 27.42
CA VAL A 546 -11.60 12.93 27.43
C VAL A 546 -11.23 13.44 26.04
N ILE A 547 -11.53 12.67 24.99
CA ILE A 547 -11.24 13.05 23.60
C ILE A 547 -12.09 14.24 23.13
N LYS A 548 -13.37 14.34 23.53
CA LYS A 548 -14.22 15.51 23.21
C LYS A 548 -13.63 16.82 23.73
N PHE A 549 -12.93 16.76 24.86
CA PHE A 549 -12.29 17.90 25.50
C PHE A 549 -10.75 17.82 25.43
N LEU A 550 -10.18 17.13 24.43
CA LEU A 550 -8.75 16.82 24.39
C LEU A 550 -7.88 18.08 24.49
N GLN A 551 -8.21 19.11 23.71
CA GLN A 551 -7.50 20.39 23.72
C GLN A 551 -7.54 21.05 25.11
N ASP A 552 -8.74 21.28 25.65
CA ASP A 552 -8.93 21.95 26.94
C ASP A 552 -8.32 21.14 28.11
N THR A 553 -8.32 19.80 27.99
CA THR A 553 -7.69 18.88 28.97
C THR A 553 -6.17 18.98 28.93
N LEU A 554 -5.56 18.94 27.74
CA LEU A 554 -4.11 19.08 27.59
C LEU A 554 -3.63 20.47 28.04
N ASP A 555 -4.35 21.54 27.68
CA ASP A 555 -4.06 22.90 28.12
C ASP A 555 -4.12 23.01 29.66
N ALA A 556 -5.12 22.40 30.30
CA ALA A 556 -5.22 22.35 31.76
C ALA A 556 -4.04 21.60 32.39
N LEU A 557 -3.68 20.42 31.87
CA LEU A 557 -2.56 19.61 32.36
C LEU A 557 -1.22 20.35 32.29
N PHE A 558 -0.92 20.98 31.15
CA PHE A 558 0.31 21.76 31.02
C PHE A 558 0.26 23.06 31.84
N SER A 559 -0.90 23.69 32.00
CA SER A 559 -1.06 24.84 32.91
C SER A 559 -0.78 24.45 34.37
N ILE A 560 -1.29 23.32 34.83
CA ILE A 560 -1.05 22.79 36.19
C ILE A 560 0.45 22.54 36.41
N MET A 561 1.11 21.90 35.43
CA MET A 561 2.56 21.62 35.48
C MET A 561 3.42 22.89 35.54
N MET A 562 2.95 23.99 34.93
CA MET A 562 3.67 25.27 34.89
C MET A 562 3.40 26.15 36.10
N GLU A 563 2.17 26.18 36.63
CA GLU A 563 1.79 26.99 37.80
C GLU A 563 2.27 26.40 39.13
N HIS A 564 2.47 25.06 39.22
CA HIS A 564 3.00 24.38 40.39
C HIS A 564 4.48 23.98 40.22
N SER A 565 5.33 24.92 39.79
CA SER A 565 6.74 24.66 39.51
C SER A 565 7.55 24.14 40.70
N ASP A 566 7.10 24.43 41.92
CA ASP A 566 7.89 24.28 43.16
C ASP A 566 7.71 22.91 43.84
N THR A 567 6.80 22.05 43.33
CA THR A 567 6.52 20.73 43.90
C THR A 567 6.50 19.64 42.83
N ASP A 568 7.46 18.71 42.88
CA ASP A 568 7.58 17.60 41.92
C ASP A 568 6.42 16.59 41.98
N VAL A 569 5.57 16.67 43.01
CA VAL A 569 4.42 15.78 43.24
C VAL A 569 3.42 15.81 42.09
N TYR A 570 3.18 16.99 41.51
CA TYR A 570 2.23 17.15 40.40
C TYR A 570 2.85 16.78 39.05
N ASP A 571 4.17 16.88 38.90
CA ASP A 571 4.87 16.58 37.64
C ASP A 571 4.71 15.11 37.26
N THR A 572 4.81 14.19 38.24
CA THR A 572 4.57 12.75 38.02
C THR A 572 3.11 12.46 37.66
N LEU A 573 2.14 13.05 38.39
CA LEU A 573 0.72 12.82 38.15
C LEU A 573 0.25 13.36 36.79
N VAL A 574 0.78 14.51 36.37
CA VAL A 574 0.50 15.06 35.04
C VAL A 574 1.15 14.23 33.95
N PHE A 575 2.38 13.72 34.17
CA PHE A 575 3.04 12.81 33.23
C PHE A 575 2.24 11.51 33.04
N ASP A 576 1.77 10.90 34.13
CA ASP A 576 0.91 9.71 34.08
C ASP A 576 -0.41 9.98 33.34
N ALA A 577 -1.03 11.13 33.58
CA ALA A 577 -2.22 11.57 32.86
C ALA A 577 -1.95 11.76 31.34
N LEU A 578 -0.79 12.30 30.96
CA LEU A 578 -0.39 12.45 29.56
C LEU A 578 -0.17 11.09 28.89
N VAL A 579 0.51 10.15 29.57
CA VAL A 579 0.70 8.78 29.07
C VAL A 579 -0.63 8.06 28.92
N PHE A 580 -1.57 8.26 29.85
CA PHE A 580 -2.93 7.74 29.74
C PHE A 580 -3.68 8.30 28.51
N ILE A 581 -3.67 9.62 28.30
CA ILE A 581 -4.34 10.27 27.16
C ILE A 581 -3.72 9.81 25.83
N VAL A 582 -2.39 9.80 25.71
CA VAL A 582 -1.70 9.32 24.50
C VAL A 582 -1.97 7.82 24.28
N GLY A 583 -2.01 7.03 25.36
CA GLY A 583 -2.37 5.62 25.31
C GLY A 583 -3.79 5.37 24.82
N LEU A 584 -4.75 6.23 25.18
CA LEU A 584 -6.12 6.21 24.66
C LEU A 584 -6.15 6.53 23.15
N VAL A 585 -5.40 7.55 22.70
CA VAL A 585 -5.35 7.94 21.28
C VAL A 585 -4.64 6.88 20.41
N ALA A 586 -3.70 6.13 20.99
CA ALA A 586 -3.01 5.03 20.31
C ALA A 586 -3.85 3.75 20.16
N ASP A 587 -5.03 3.66 20.80
CA ASP A 587 -5.97 2.54 20.62
C ASP A 587 -6.56 2.57 19.20
N ARG A 588 -6.81 1.40 18.61
CA ARG A 588 -7.43 1.24 17.27
C ARG A 588 -8.78 1.95 17.19
N LYS A 589 -9.49 2.09 18.32
CA LYS A 589 -10.75 2.84 18.41
C LYS A 589 -10.61 4.35 18.15
N PHE A 590 -9.43 4.92 18.35
CA PHE A 590 -9.21 6.37 18.34
C PHE A 590 -8.07 6.82 17.42
N GLN A 591 -7.63 5.95 16.50
CA GLN A 591 -6.46 6.17 15.65
C GLN A 591 -6.56 7.44 14.78
N HIS A 592 -7.77 7.88 14.41
CA HIS A 592 -8.00 9.12 13.66
C HIS A 592 -7.81 10.39 14.50
N PHE A 593 -7.75 10.31 15.83
CA PHE A 593 -7.38 11.45 16.68
C PHE A 593 -5.87 11.68 16.73
N ASN A 594 -5.04 10.81 16.17
CA ASN A 594 -3.62 11.09 16.01
C ASN A 594 -3.40 12.38 15.22
N THR A 595 -4.17 12.63 14.15
CA THR A 595 -4.10 13.89 13.40
C THR A 595 -4.54 15.10 14.22
N VAL A 596 -5.51 14.95 15.11
CA VAL A 596 -5.97 16.02 16.02
C VAL A 596 -4.91 16.32 17.08
N LEU A 597 -4.29 15.28 17.65
CA LEU A 597 -3.19 15.42 18.61
C LEU A 597 -1.96 16.07 17.95
N GLU A 598 -1.63 15.68 16.71
CA GLU A 598 -0.57 16.33 15.90
C GLU A 598 -0.90 17.79 15.61
N ALA A 599 -2.13 18.09 15.19
CA ALA A 599 -2.58 19.46 14.95
C ALA A 599 -2.48 20.31 16.23
N TYR A 600 -2.84 19.77 17.40
CA TYR A 600 -2.68 20.45 18.68
C TYR A 600 -1.20 20.72 19.00
N ILE A 601 -0.32 19.72 18.87
CA ILE A 601 1.14 19.88 19.09
C ILE A 601 1.70 20.99 18.18
N HIS A 602 1.30 21.01 16.91
CA HIS A 602 1.82 21.98 15.95
C HIS A 602 1.20 23.38 16.09
N GLN A 603 -0.10 23.51 16.30
CA GLN A 603 -0.83 24.78 16.17
C GLN A 603 -1.25 25.42 17.51
N HIS A 604 -1.53 24.64 18.56
CA HIS A 604 -2.16 25.15 19.80
C HIS A 604 -1.26 25.07 21.04
N PHE A 605 -0.37 24.08 21.12
CA PHE A 605 0.51 23.88 22.28
C PHE A 605 1.44 25.09 22.53
N SER A 606 1.46 25.60 23.77
CA SER A 606 2.14 26.86 24.14
C SER A 606 3.09 26.79 25.34
N ALA A 607 3.25 25.63 26.00
CA ALA A 607 4.04 25.51 27.22
C ALA A 607 5.57 25.41 26.95
N THR A 608 6.31 26.50 27.21
CA THR A 608 7.74 26.65 26.85
C THR A 608 8.73 25.93 27.78
N LEU A 609 8.39 25.70 29.05
CA LEU A 609 9.30 25.03 30.01
C LEU A 609 8.93 23.56 30.29
N ALA A 610 7.86 23.04 29.67
CA ALA A 610 7.38 21.68 29.88
C ALA A 610 8.45 20.62 29.55
N TYR A 611 9.34 20.88 28.57
CA TYR A 611 10.41 19.94 28.19
C TYR A 611 11.35 19.56 29.36
N LYS A 612 11.63 20.48 30.30
CA LYS A 612 12.52 20.21 31.44
C LYS A 612 11.88 19.24 32.43
N LYS A 613 10.61 19.47 32.76
CA LYS A 613 9.84 18.65 33.71
C LYS A 613 9.53 17.27 33.12
N LEU A 614 9.08 17.20 31.86
CA LEU A 614 8.83 15.94 31.16
C LEU A 614 10.08 15.07 31.04
N LEU A 615 11.24 15.66 30.72
CA LEU A 615 12.50 14.92 30.60
C LEU A 615 12.99 14.41 31.97
N SER A 616 12.79 15.19 33.03
CA SER A 616 13.12 14.80 34.41
C SER A 616 12.34 13.56 34.86
N VAL A 617 11.01 13.57 34.67
CA VAL A 617 10.15 12.43 35.02
C VAL A 617 10.45 11.20 34.15
N LEU A 618 10.69 11.39 32.85
CA LEU A 618 11.06 10.28 31.95
C LEU A 618 12.38 9.63 32.37
N THR A 619 13.38 10.43 32.75
CA THR A 619 14.68 9.94 33.23
C THR A 619 14.51 9.15 34.53
N GLN A 620 13.68 9.64 35.45
CA GLN A 620 13.37 8.97 36.70
C GLN A 620 12.74 7.57 36.46
N TYR A 621 11.81 7.43 35.51
CA TYR A 621 11.20 6.13 35.20
C TYR A 621 12.19 5.14 34.56
N VAL A 622 13.07 5.62 33.67
CA VAL A 622 14.11 4.77 33.05
C VAL A 622 15.14 4.33 34.09
N GLU A 623 15.54 5.22 35.01
CA GLU A 623 16.45 4.88 36.12
C GLU A 623 15.82 3.89 37.10
N GLN A 624 14.53 4.02 37.41
CA GLN A 624 13.81 3.07 38.27
C GLN A 624 13.71 1.68 37.63
N ALA A 625 13.49 1.61 36.31
CA ALA A 625 13.50 0.37 35.54
C ALA A 625 14.89 -0.29 35.52
N GLY A 626 15.95 0.51 35.36
CA GLY A 626 17.34 0.04 35.43
C GLY A 626 17.75 -0.53 36.80
N ARG A 627 17.01 -0.18 37.87
CA ARG A 627 17.21 -0.70 39.23
C ARG A 627 16.39 -1.98 39.53
N GLY A 628 15.65 -2.52 38.57
CA GLY A 628 14.88 -3.76 38.72
C GLY A 628 13.61 -3.65 39.59
N LEU A 629 13.13 -2.43 39.86
CA LEU A 629 11.87 -2.20 40.56
C LEU A 629 10.69 -2.36 39.58
N PRO A 630 9.57 -3.00 39.98
CA PRO A 630 8.40 -3.15 39.12
C PRO A 630 7.78 -1.78 38.83
N CYS A 631 7.96 -1.29 37.60
CA CYS A 631 7.39 -0.04 37.12
C CYS A 631 6.22 -0.37 36.17
N GLU A 632 5.01 -0.56 36.73
CA GLU A 632 3.79 -0.80 35.93
C GLU A 632 3.50 0.25 34.83
N PRO A 633 3.85 1.55 34.99
CA PRO A 633 3.63 2.56 33.94
C PRO A 633 4.59 2.45 32.74
N LEU A 634 5.78 1.84 32.93
CA LEU A 634 6.86 1.89 31.94
C LEU A 634 6.48 1.36 30.55
N PRO A 635 5.79 0.20 30.40
CA PRO A 635 5.38 -0.29 29.09
C PRO A 635 4.37 0.64 28.40
N ARG A 636 3.54 1.35 29.16
CA ARG A 636 2.58 2.34 28.63
C ARG A 636 3.32 3.60 28.18
N THR A 637 4.31 4.05 28.95
CA THR A 637 5.17 5.19 28.59
C THR A 637 5.99 4.92 27.32
N PHE A 638 6.54 3.71 27.13
CA PHE A 638 7.26 3.36 25.90
C PHE A 638 6.35 3.31 24.66
N LYS A 639 5.09 2.89 24.82
CA LYS A 639 4.09 2.96 23.73
C LYS A 639 3.71 4.40 23.37
N ALA A 640 3.68 5.30 24.36
CA ALA A 640 3.38 6.73 24.18
C ALA A 640 4.61 7.59 23.82
N LEU A 641 5.80 6.99 23.75
CA LEU A 641 7.09 7.69 23.73
C LEU A 641 7.23 8.64 22.53
N GLU A 642 6.71 8.25 21.37
CA GLU A 642 6.73 9.07 20.16
C GLU A 642 6.08 10.45 20.38
N TYR A 643 4.88 10.49 20.95
CA TYR A 643 4.15 11.74 21.18
C TYR A 643 4.72 12.54 22.34
N ILE A 644 5.19 11.87 23.40
CA ILE A 644 5.86 12.54 24.52
C ILE A 644 7.12 13.27 24.01
N PHE A 645 7.92 12.65 23.13
CA PHE A 645 9.06 13.33 22.50
C PHE A 645 8.64 14.50 21.60
N LYS A 646 7.54 14.37 20.85
CA LYS A 646 7.01 15.48 20.04
C LYS A 646 6.64 16.69 20.91
N PHE A 647 6.03 16.48 22.09
CA PHE A 647 5.78 17.56 23.06
C PHE A 647 7.08 18.19 23.60
N ILE A 648 8.07 17.37 23.97
CA ILE A 648 9.39 17.83 24.46
C ILE A 648 10.08 18.69 23.39
N VAL A 649 10.11 18.21 22.14
CA VAL A 649 10.71 18.89 20.99
C VAL A 649 10.00 20.22 20.71
N ARG A 650 8.65 20.21 20.67
CA ARG A 650 7.88 21.42 20.41
C ARG A 650 8.06 22.46 21.51
N SER A 651 8.04 22.04 22.77
CA SER A 651 8.29 22.90 23.93
C SER A 651 9.68 23.55 23.86
N ARG A 652 10.71 22.78 23.47
CA ARG A 652 12.07 23.30 23.25
C ARG A 652 12.15 24.30 22.10
N HIS A 653 11.43 24.07 21.01
CA HIS A 653 11.36 24.98 19.87
C HIS A 653 10.69 26.31 20.25
N LEU A 654 9.60 26.26 21.02
CA LEU A 654 8.90 27.45 21.53
C LEU A 654 9.76 28.24 22.53
N PHE A 655 10.56 27.56 23.35
CA PHE A 655 11.53 28.21 24.24
C PHE A 655 12.65 28.94 23.47
N ALA A 656 13.09 28.40 22.33
CA ALA A 656 14.18 28.98 21.54
C ALA A 656 13.76 30.21 20.70
N HIS A 657 12.47 30.41 20.42
CA HIS A 657 11.97 31.50 19.56
C HIS A 657 10.79 32.28 20.20
N PRO A 658 11.02 33.24 21.10
CA PRO A 658 9.94 33.96 21.80
C PRO A 658 9.19 35.03 20.95
N GLY A 659 9.48 35.17 19.65
CA GLY A 659 9.20 36.42 18.91
C GLY A 659 8.28 36.40 17.69
N CYS A 660 7.71 35.27 17.25
CA CYS A 660 6.83 35.23 16.07
C CYS A 660 5.51 34.52 16.33
N SER A 661 4.50 35.27 16.77
CA SER A 661 3.09 34.90 16.60
C SER A 661 2.55 35.55 15.32
N HIS A 662 1.84 34.76 14.50
CA HIS A 662 1.15 35.09 13.22
C HIS A 662 1.93 34.94 11.90
N ASN A 663 2.02 33.70 11.39
CA ASN A 663 1.63 33.32 10.00
C ASN A 663 1.85 31.81 9.76
N PRO A 664 0.82 31.00 9.40
CA PRO A 664 0.99 29.58 9.12
C PRO A 664 1.06 29.34 7.62
N GLN A 665 2.20 29.60 6.98
CA GLN A 665 2.38 29.27 5.56
C GLN A 665 3.84 29.08 5.16
N TYR A 666 4.56 28.21 5.87
CA TYR A 666 5.78 27.58 5.36
C TYR A 666 5.86 26.16 5.90
N HIS A 667 5.66 25.18 5.01
CA HIS A 667 5.93 23.78 5.28
C HIS A 667 7.44 23.61 5.52
N CYS A 668 7.83 23.45 6.79
CA CYS A 668 9.14 22.92 7.14
C CYS A 668 9.00 21.43 7.44
N SER A 669 9.84 20.67 6.76
CA SER A 669 9.94 19.22 6.71
C SER A 669 9.87 18.53 8.08
N SER A 670 8.84 17.70 8.24
CA SER A 670 8.73 16.67 9.28
C SER A 670 9.62 15.47 8.94
N ARG A 671 10.94 15.60 9.10
CA ARG A 671 11.87 14.47 9.27
C ARG A 671 12.96 14.88 10.25
N CYS A 672 13.26 13.98 11.18
CA CYS A 672 14.33 13.98 12.19
C CYS A 672 13.94 14.48 13.60
N PRO A 673 13.67 13.55 14.54
CA PRO A 673 13.76 13.78 15.99
C PRO A 673 15.22 13.91 16.48
N HIS A 674 16.22 13.61 15.64
CA HIS A 674 17.63 13.52 16.01
C HIS A 674 18.37 14.87 16.02
N SER A 675 17.84 15.90 15.34
CA SER A 675 18.52 17.19 15.15
C SER A 675 18.36 18.19 16.30
N LEU A 676 17.50 17.93 17.29
CA LEU A 676 17.32 18.81 18.46
C LEU A 676 18.21 18.47 19.66
N LEU A 677 18.90 17.33 19.65
CA LEU A 677 19.85 16.92 20.70
C LEU A 677 21.28 17.41 20.45
N CYS A 678 21.61 17.92 19.26
CA CYS A 678 22.98 18.31 18.88
C CYS A 678 23.25 19.83 18.87
N ALA A 679 22.32 20.67 19.31
CA ALA A 679 22.55 22.12 19.44
C ALA A 679 23.06 22.50 20.84
N HIS A 680 24.27 22.06 21.18
CA HIS A 680 25.09 22.69 22.23
C HIS A 680 26.58 22.51 21.93
N SER A 681 27.15 23.50 21.24
CA SER A 681 28.47 24.03 21.55
C SER A 681 28.39 25.56 21.45
N PRO A 682 28.31 26.29 22.57
CA PRO A 682 28.53 27.73 22.59
C PRO A 682 30.04 28.01 22.53
N CYS A 683 30.42 29.15 21.96
CA CYS A 683 31.80 29.64 21.99
C CYS A 683 32.40 29.62 23.42
N CYS A 684 33.57 28.98 23.56
CA CYS A 684 34.38 28.81 24.78
C CYS A 684 34.95 30.16 25.30
N PRO A 685 35.42 30.30 26.57
CA PRO A 685 36.70 29.71 27.00
C PRO A 685 36.82 29.25 28.48
N HIS A 686 37.89 28.48 28.73
CA HIS A 686 38.56 28.14 29.99
C HIS A 686 38.07 27.00 30.91
N SER A 687 38.99 26.02 31.03
CA SER A 687 39.31 25.10 32.14
C SER A 687 38.24 24.09 32.61
N ALA A 688 38.54 22.83 32.29
CA ALA A 688 37.85 21.56 32.57
C ALA A 688 37.77 21.18 34.08
N PRO A 689 37.19 20.02 34.50
CA PRO A 689 36.49 18.96 33.74
C PRO A 689 35.12 18.54 34.36
N CYS A 690 34.22 17.93 33.58
CA CYS A 690 33.04 17.19 34.09
C CYS A 690 32.49 16.20 33.03
N PRO A 691 31.75 15.15 33.42
CA PRO A 691 32.13 13.77 33.13
C PRO A 691 31.16 13.04 32.20
N CYS A 692 31.70 12.45 31.12
CA CYS A 692 31.08 11.32 30.41
C CYS A 692 32.17 10.34 29.97
N SER A 693 32.95 9.86 30.94
CA SER A 693 33.78 8.66 30.82
C SER A 693 33.84 7.96 32.17
N THR A 694 32.68 7.61 32.74
CA THR A 694 32.61 6.69 33.90
C THR A 694 31.24 6.01 33.98
N LEU A 695 31.12 4.92 33.24
CA LEU A 695 30.22 3.77 33.38
C LEU A 695 30.69 2.89 32.21
N TRP A 696 31.84 2.22 32.29
CA TRP A 696 32.03 0.98 33.01
C TRP A 696 33.47 0.83 33.53
N HIS A 697 33.68 1.04 34.84
CA HIS A 697 34.45 0.19 35.77
C HIS A 697 34.75 0.97 37.06
N GLY A 698 34.36 0.42 38.22
CA GLY A 698 34.93 0.82 39.51
C GLY A 698 33.95 0.95 40.68
N LEU A 699 33.49 -0.18 41.24
CA LEU A 699 33.29 -0.33 42.70
C LEU A 699 34.69 -0.59 43.28
N THR A 700 35.37 0.33 43.95
CA THR A 700 35.42 0.57 45.41
C THR A 700 36.62 1.54 45.60
N VAL A 701 36.61 2.60 46.40
CA VAL A 701 36.89 2.67 47.86
C VAL A 701 36.87 4.17 48.28
N GLY A 702 36.22 4.52 49.40
CA GLY A 702 36.77 5.45 50.42
C GLY A 702 36.64 7.00 50.29
N SER A 703 35.66 7.55 51.03
CA SER A 703 35.75 8.69 52.00
C SER A 703 36.25 10.12 51.63
N HIS A 704 35.40 11.11 52.04
CA HIS A 704 35.69 12.42 52.68
C HIS A 704 35.96 13.76 51.90
N VAL A 705 34.94 14.66 51.87
CA VAL A 705 34.85 16.15 52.14
C VAL A 705 35.62 17.22 51.25
N PRO A 706 35.43 18.58 51.36
CA PRO A 706 34.68 19.45 50.41
C PRO A 706 35.34 20.80 49.95
N ARG A 707 34.56 21.68 49.24
CA ARG A 707 34.63 23.18 49.08
C ARG A 707 35.72 23.74 48.11
N CYS A 708 35.64 24.90 47.42
CA CYS A 708 34.97 26.23 47.49
C CYS A 708 35.21 26.96 46.11
N SER A 709 34.28 27.66 45.43
CA SER A 709 33.83 29.08 45.51
C SER A 709 34.43 30.12 44.50
N LEU A 710 33.56 31.01 43.96
CA LEU A 710 33.76 32.41 43.44
C LEU A 710 34.41 32.61 42.02
N THR A 711 34.13 33.60 41.13
CA THR A 711 33.16 34.72 40.96
C THR A 711 33.32 35.44 39.58
N ARG A 712 32.18 35.92 39.01
CA ARG A 712 31.88 37.21 38.28
C ARG A 712 32.59 37.72 36.99
N LYS A 713 31.71 38.05 36.00
CA LYS A 713 31.52 39.30 35.18
C LYS A 713 32.65 39.71 34.19
N THR A 714 32.44 40.27 32.98
CA THR A 714 31.45 41.27 32.48
C THR A 714 31.49 41.43 30.94
N SER A 715 30.31 41.68 30.35
CA SER A 715 29.91 42.48 29.15
C SER A 715 30.92 43.03 28.11
N GLN A 716 30.62 42.89 26.81
CA GLN A 716 30.16 43.94 25.87
C GLN A 716 30.14 43.44 24.39
N SER A 717 29.10 43.84 23.64
CA SER A 717 28.92 43.77 22.17
C SER A 717 29.23 45.16 21.55
N PRO A 718 29.00 45.50 20.25
CA PRO A 718 28.56 44.72 19.06
C PRO A 718 29.29 45.09 17.73
N HIS A 719 28.78 44.56 16.60
CA HIS A 719 28.69 45.14 15.23
C HIS A 719 29.49 44.55 14.03
N THR A 720 28.71 43.87 13.16
CA THR A 720 28.55 44.01 11.69
C THR A 720 29.68 43.68 10.68
N SER A 721 29.29 42.78 9.76
CA SER A 721 29.34 42.89 8.28
C SER A 721 30.32 42.01 7.47
N HIS A 722 29.75 41.43 6.40
CA HIS A 722 30.28 40.97 5.10
C HIS A 722 31.25 39.75 4.96
N VAL A 723 30.76 38.82 4.12
CA VAL A 723 31.32 37.75 3.23
C VAL A 723 32.53 38.25 2.38
N PRO A 724 33.45 37.46 1.71
CA PRO A 724 33.64 36.00 1.47
C PRO A 724 35.11 35.43 1.57
N SER A 725 35.26 34.13 1.25
CA SER A 725 36.32 33.44 0.44
C SER A 725 37.71 33.04 1.01
N ASP A 726 38.01 31.74 0.82
CA ASP A 726 39.27 31.02 0.50
C ASP A 726 40.63 31.40 1.12
N GLN A 727 41.33 30.40 1.70
CA GLN A 727 42.57 29.77 1.19
C GLN A 727 43.36 29.00 2.27
N ARG A 728 43.84 27.79 1.88
CA ARG A 728 45.13 27.08 2.18
C ARG A 728 45.62 27.01 3.66
N GLY A 729 46.21 25.94 4.20
CA GLY A 729 46.78 24.70 3.67
C GLY A 729 47.89 24.22 4.62
N ALA A 730 47.93 22.90 4.89
CA ALA A 730 49.06 22.03 5.29
C ALA A 730 49.88 22.25 6.59
N GLY A 731 50.12 21.14 7.34
CA GLY A 731 51.28 20.98 8.25
C GLY A 731 51.17 20.00 9.45
N LEU A 732 51.42 18.71 9.20
CA LEU A 732 51.88 17.54 10.03
C LEU A 732 52.74 17.78 11.33
N PRO A 733 53.18 16.77 12.16
CA PRO A 733 52.62 15.48 12.70
C PRO A 733 53.05 15.20 14.23
N PRO A 734 53.33 13.97 14.80
CA PRO A 734 52.59 13.34 15.94
C PRO A 734 53.41 12.75 17.16
N ALA A 735 52.70 12.04 18.08
CA ALA A 735 53.10 10.95 19.05
C ALA A 735 53.85 11.28 20.38
N PRO A 736 54.05 10.34 21.38
CA PRO A 736 53.51 8.99 21.73
C PRO A 736 52.99 8.86 23.22
N TRP A 737 52.49 7.73 23.78
CA TRP A 737 53.21 6.63 24.48
C TRP A 737 52.29 5.40 24.80
N ASP A 738 52.91 4.22 24.79
CA ASP A 738 52.50 2.82 25.07
C ASP A 738 51.77 2.56 26.41
N GLY A 739 51.05 1.47 26.75
CA GLY A 739 50.93 0.09 26.26
C GLY A 739 51.09 -0.89 27.45
N LEU A 740 50.12 -1.78 27.77
CA LEU A 740 50.34 -3.09 28.44
C LEU A 740 49.06 -3.91 28.74
N ALA A 741 49.19 -5.21 28.47
CA ALA A 741 48.55 -6.40 29.06
C ALA A 741 47.15 -6.88 28.59
N LYS A 742 47.20 -7.97 27.79
CA LYS A 742 46.16 -9.00 27.58
C LYS A 742 46.13 -9.97 28.77
N ASP A 743 44.96 -10.49 29.13
CA ASP A 743 44.57 -11.92 29.02
C ASP A 743 43.41 -12.32 29.97
N THR A 744 42.66 -13.34 29.54
CA THR A 744 41.77 -14.28 30.27
C THR A 744 40.26 -14.00 30.34
N GLY A 745 39.48 -15.00 29.90
CA GLY A 745 38.15 -15.34 30.45
C GLY A 745 36.99 -15.43 29.46
N ALA A 746 36.54 -16.65 29.13
CA ALA A 746 35.45 -16.99 28.21
C ALA A 746 34.06 -17.15 28.89
N ILE A 747 33.02 -17.43 28.06
CA ILE A 747 31.69 -18.09 28.31
C ILE A 747 30.45 -17.13 28.35
N PRO A 748 29.22 -17.48 27.85
CA PRO A 748 28.79 -18.19 26.64
C PRO A 748 27.67 -17.44 25.84
N ALA A 749 27.35 -17.95 24.64
CA ALA A 749 26.23 -17.51 23.80
C ALA A 749 24.86 -18.02 24.30
N THR A 750 23.82 -17.18 24.27
CA THR A 750 22.41 -17.60 24.07
C THR A 750 21.48 -16.42 23.81
N VAL A 751 20.49 -16.67 22.93
CA VAL A 751 19.28 -15.88 22.61
C VAL A 751 19.41 -14.85 21.48
N SER A 752 19.10 -15.34 20.28
CA SER A 752 18.71 -14.63 19.08
C SER A 752 17.24 -14.18 19.13
N VAL A 753 16.96 -12.89 18.89
CA VAL A 753 15.62 -12.30 18.68
C VAL A 753 15.76 -11.22 17.56
N PRO A 754 14.79 -11.06 16.64
CA PRO A 754 15.04 -10.55 15.29
C PRO A 754 15.13 -9.02 15.24
N SER A 755 16.15 -8.51 14.54
CA SER A 755 16.37 -7.09 14.28
C SER A 755 15.45 -6.58 13.16
N LEU A 756 14.52 -5.69 13.52
CA LEU A 756 13.80 -4.80 12.60
C LEU A 756 14.76 -3.70 12.07
N PRO A 757 14.63 -3.28 10.80
CA PRO A 757 15.55 -2.33 10.19
C PRO A 757 15.23 -0.87 10.55
N VAL A 758 16.18 -0.18 11.18
CA VAL A 758 16.22 1.28 11.35
C VAL A 758 16.75 1.91 10.04
N PRO A 759 16.18 3.02 9.53
CA PRO A 759 16.62 3.60 8.25
C PRO A 759 17.99 4.32 8.38
N PRO A 760 18.96 4.06 7.47
CA PRO A 760 20.22 4.80 7.42
C PRO A 760 20.03 6.01 6.50
N SER A 761 19.73 7.18 7.07
CA SER A 761 19.76 8.44 6.31
C SER A 761 20.26 9.59 7.16
N THR A 762 21.44 9.44 7.77
CA THR A 762 22.21 10.53 8.40
C THR A 762 23.69 10.17 8.45
N TYR A 763 24.32 9.87 7.30
CA TYR A 763 25.78 9.91 7.16
C TYR A 763 26.11 10.20 5.70
N SER A 764 26.30 11.48 5.35
CA SER A 764 27.00 11.88 4.12
C SER A 764 28.32 12.61 4.42
N GLN A 765 28.77 12.60 5.67
CA GLN A 765 30.14 12.91 6.06
C GLN A 765 30.49 12.04 7.29
N GLY A 766 31.49 11.17 7.15
CA GLY A 766 31.92 10.26 8.22
C GLY A 766 31.87 8.79 7.82
N PHE A 767 32.62 8.39 6.78
CA PHE A 767 32.94 6.99 6.48
C PHE A 767 34.19 6.55 7.28
N TRP A 768 34.18 6.78 8.60
CA TRP A 768 35.18 6.26 9.52
C TRP A 768 34.46 5.97 10.83
N GLU A 769 34.66 4.77 11.38
CA GLU A 769 34.13 4.26 12.66
C GLU A 769 32.84 3.43 12.59
N TRP A 770 33.00 2.16 12.19
CA TRP A 770 32.28 1.03 12.81
C TRP A 770 33.31 -0.07 13.18
N PRO A 771 33.23 -0.70 14.37
CA PRO A 771 34.18 -1.72 14.81
C PRO A 771 33.73 -3.13 14.37
N TRP A 772 34.64 -3.86 13.73
CA TRP A 772 34.48 -5.26 13.34
C TRP A 772 34.89 -6.18 14.49
N HIS A 773 34.01 -7.09 14.90
CA HIS A 773 34.36 -8.26 15.71
C HIS A 773 33.82 -9.54 15.05
N THR A 774 34.56 -10.64 15.26
CA THR A 774 34.47 -12.04 14.78
C THR A 774 35.12 -12.30 13.42
N GLY A 775 36.23 -13.03 13.18
CA GLY A 775 37.17 -13.95 13.89
C GLY A 775 37.61 -15.05 12.87
N PRO A 776 38.58 -15.98 13.09
CA PRO A 776 39.82 -16.00 13.87
C PRO A 776 41.09 -15.86 12.98
N GLY A 777 42.26 -15.70 13.61
CA GLY A 777 43.50 -15.31 12.92
C GLY A 777 44.36 -16.44 12.33
N THR A 778 45.24 -16.02 11.41
CA THR A 778 46.56 -16.61 11.16
C THR A 778 47.54 -15.50 10.78
N SER A 779 48.56 -15.34 11.65
CA SER A 779 49.93 -14.86 11.44
C SER A 779 50.27 -13.88 10.29
N GLY A 780 50.92 -12.77 10.64
CA GLY A 780 51.87 -12.09 9.75
C GLY A 780 51.93 -10.58 9.92
N SER A 781 53.00 -10.11 10.56
CA SER A 781 53.40 -8.71 10.76
C SER A 781 53.31 -7.80 9.52
N SER A 782 52.77 -6.59 9.66
CA SER A 782 53.51 -5.32 9.54
C SER A 782 52.57 -4.10 9.55
N HIS A 783 52.99 -3.07 10.28
CA HIS A 783 52.37 -1.75 10.33
C HIS A 783 52.58 -1.03 8.99
N GLU A 784 51.50 -0.64 8.31
CA GLU A 784 51.53 0.44 7.31
C GLU A 784 50.35 1.40 7.52
N LEU A 785 50.63 2.69 7.32
CA LEU A 785 49.76 3.83 7.58
C LEU A 785 48.40 3.69 6.87
N ARG A 786 47.30 3.91 7.60
CA ARG A 786 45.94 3.88 7.03
C ARG A 786 45.66 5.16 6.26
N ASP A 787 45.89 5.10 4.95
CA ASP A 787 45.36 6.04 3.96
C ASP A 787 43.84 5.83 3.76
N PRO A 788 43.07 6.89 3.42
CA PRO A 788 41.67 6.77 3.00
C PRO A 788 41.42 5.82 1.84
N HIS A 789 42.45 5.60 1.03
CA HIS A 789 42.44 4.66 -0.08
C HIS A 789 42.32 3.20 0.37
N SER A 790 42.75 2.84 1.60
CA SER A 790 42.69 1.47 2.11
C SER A 790 41.29 1.03 2.59
N SER A 791 40.41 1.96 2.96
CA SER A 791 39.09 1.64 3.54
C SER A 791 38.04 1.30 2.49
N LEU A 792 38.04 2.00 1.35
CA LEU A 792 37.17 1.68 0.20
C LEU A 792 37.50 0.29 -0.37
N CYS A 793 38.80 0.00 -0.43
CA CYS A 793 39.40 -1.25 -0.86
C CYS A 793 39.04 -2.44 0.05
N ARG A 794 39.09 -2.27 1.37
CA ARG A 794 38.61 -3.31 2.33
C ARG A 794 37.10 -3.55 2.22
N SER A 795 36.32 -2.49 2.06
CA SER A 795 34.85 -2.61 1.93
C SER A 795 34.44 -3.40 0.68
N LEU A 796 35.19 -3.29 -0.42
CA LEU A 796 35.03 -4.14 -1.60
C LEU A 796 35.30 -5.62 -1.30
N ALA A 797 36.39 -5.94 -0.62
CA ALA A 797 36.72 -7.32 -0.25
C ALA A 797 35.66 -7.94 0.67
N GLU A 798 35.15 -7.20 1.65
CA GLU A 798 34.10 -7.69 2.58
C GLU A 798 32.75 -7.89 1.89
N VAL A 799 32.40 -7.03 0.92
CA VAL A 799 31.15 -7.15 0.13
C VAL A 799 31.24 -8.26 -0.93
N LEU A 800 32.39 -8.40 -1.59
CA LEU A 800 32.62 -9.40 -2.64
C LEU A 800 32.83 -10.81 -2.06
N CYS A 801 33.63 -10.96 -0.99
CA CYS A 801 34.07 -12.26 -0.48
C CYS A 801 33.32 -12.74 0.77
N GLY A 802 32.73 -11.84 1.59
CA GLY A 802 32.25 -12.19 2.94
C GLY A 802 30.78 -12.58 3.10
N ASN A 803 29.86 -11.96 2.34
CA ASN A 803 28.42 -12.06 2.62
C ASN A 803 27.57 -12.78 1.55
N ILE A 804 28.06 -12.89 0.31
CA ILE A 804 27.28 -13.44 -0.82
C ILE A 804 27.61 -14.91 -1.06
N SER A 805 28.86 -15.32 -0.81
CA SER A 805 29.42 -16.65 -1.09
C SER A 805 28.97 -17.76 -0.13
N HIS A 806 28.48 -17.44 1.08
CA HIS A 806 28.27 -18.43 2.16
C HIS A 806 26.81 -18.64 2.66
N SER A 807 25.79 -18.16 1.95
CA SER A 807 24.39 -18.38 2.39
C SER A 807 23.79 -19.72 1.88
N PRO A 808 23.33 -20.63 2.77
CA PRO A 808 22.72 -21.91 2.41
C PRO A 808 21.29 -21.80 1.84
N SER A 809 20.79 -20.59 1.58
CA SER A 809 19.44 -20.31 1.07
C SER A 809 19.26 -20.58 -0.44
N HIS A 810 20.33 -20.91 -1.15
CA HIS A 810 20.35 -21.09 -2.61
C HIS A 810 19.40 -22.21 -3.12
N ARG A 811 19.12 -23.24 -2.30
CA ARG A 811 18.27 -24.39 -2.68
C ARG A 811 16.78 -24.25 -2.32
N ALA A 812 16.44 -23.39 -1.36
CA ALA A 812 15.06 -23.22 -0.89
C ALA A 812 14.27 -22.18 -1.71
N GLN A 813 14.97 -21.20 -2.29
CA GLN A 813 14.38 -20.17 -3.14
C GLN A 813 14.19 -20.60 -4.60
N GLU A 814 14.86 -21.68 -5.04
CA GLU A 814 14.76 -22.24 -6.39
C GLU A 814 13.33 -22.68 -6.71
N LYS A 815 12.60 -23.25 -5.74
CA LYS A 815 11.17 -23.60 -5.86
C LYS A 815 10.21 -22.42 -5.82
N ALA A 816 10.63 -21.27 -5.27
CA ALA A 816 9.79 -20.07 -5.21
C ALA A 816 9.91 -19.23 -6.50
N LEU A 817 11.06 -19.33 -7.20
CA LEU A 817 11.32 -18.66 -8.48
C LEU A 817 10.51 -19.30 -9.62
N GLU A 818 10.29 -20.62 -9.58
CA GLU A 818 9.46 -21.34 -10.56
C GLU A 818 7.95 -21.03 -10.44
N GLN A 819 7.49 -20.44 -9.32
CA GLN A 819 6.07 -20.19 -9.07
C GLN A 819 5.64 -18.72 -9.26
N GLY A 820 6.54 -17.80 -9.62
CA GLY A 820 6.16 -16.44 -10.03
C GLY A 820 5.49 -15.55 -8.96
N ILE A 821 5.68 -15.83 -7.66
CA ILE A 821 4.89 -15.21 -6.57
C ILE A 821 5.59 -14.08 -5.77
N LEU A 822 6.87 -13.76 -5.98
CA LEU A 822 7.55 -12.70 -5.19
C LEU A 822 7.88 -11.43 -5.99
N ARG A 823 7.04 -10.40 -5.82
CA ARG A 823 7.19 -9.01 -6.35
C ARG A 823 7.98 -8.06 -5.41
N HIS A 824 8.93 -8.56 -4.62
CA HIS A 824 9.79 -7.72 -3.79
C HIS A 824 11.28 -7.92 -4.11
N PRO A 825 12.08 -6.83 -4.23
CA PRO A 825 13.51 -6.94 -4.47
C PRO A 825 14.17 -7.68 -3.30
N SER A 826 14.88 -8.76 -3.61
CA SER A 826 15.59 -9.61 -2.64
C SER A 826 16.70 -8.83 -1.91
N PRO A 827 17.13 -9.24 -0.71
CA PRO A 827 18.26 -8.61 -0.02
C PRO A 827 19.54 -8.54 -0.88
N HIS A 828 19.72 -9.49 -1.82
CA HIS A 828 20.82 -9.49 -2.79
C HIS A 828 20.85 -8.22 -3.67
N SER A 829 19.70 -7.65 -4.03
CA SER A 829 19.61 -6.46 -4.88
C SER A 829 20.20 -5.20 -4.24
N HIS A 830 20.12 -5.07 -2.91
CA HIS A 830 20.73 -3.96 -2.17
C HIS A 830 22.26 -4.06 -2.16
N TYR A 831 22.80 -5.26 -1.95
CA TYR A 831 24.25 -5.48 -1.96
C TYR A 831 24.85 -5.21 -3.34
N VAL A 832 24.16 -5.63 -4.41
CA VAL A 832 24.59 -5.35 -5.79
C VAL A 832 24.53 -3.86 -6.10
N ALA A 833 23.51 -3.14 -5.61
CA ALA A 833 23.45 -1.67 -5.76
C ALA A 833 24.60 -0.97 -5.01
N CYS A 834 24.95 -1.43 -3.80
CA CYS A 834 26.10 -0.94 -3.06
C CYS A 834 27.41 -1.22 -3.80
N MET A 835 27.60 -2.45 -4.29
CA MET A 835 28.78 -2.85 -5.06
C MET A 835 28.93 -2.00 -6.32
N ALA A 836 27.87 -1.86 -7.12
CA ALA A 836 27.88 -1.00 -8.31
C ALA A 836 28.15 0.47 -7.94
N SER A 837 27.64 0.95 -6.80
CA SER A 837 27.94 2.31 -6.30
C SER A 837 29.41 2.48 -5.91
N ILE A 838 30.06 1.46 -5.35
CA ILE A 838 31.49 1.50 -5.04
C ILE A 838 32.29 1.49 -6.34
N LEU A 839 31.99 0.55 -7.25
CA LEU A 839 32.66 0.45 -8.55
C LEU A 839 32.52 1.74 -9.37
N SER A 840 31.38 2.43 -9.29
CA SER A 840 31.15 3.71 -9.99
C SER A 840 32.02 4.86 -9.48
N GLN A 841 32.45 4.80 -8.21
CA GLN A 841 33.33 5.80 -7.60
C GLN A 841 34.81 5.46 -7.78
N MET A 842 35.14 4.25 -8.23
CA MET A 842 36.52 3.86 -8.48
C MET A 842 37.02 4.41 -9.81
N ASP A 843 38.20 5.01 -9.76
CA ASP A 843 38.93 5.48 -10.94
C ASP A 843 40.13 4.59 -11.20
N LYS A 844 40.80 4.80 -12.34
CA LYS A 844 41.94 3.97 -12.76
C LYS A 844 43.04 3.88 -11.70
N ASP A 845 43.28 4.98 -10.98
CA ASP A 845 44.26 5.04 -9.89
C ASP A 845 43.78 4.25 -8.67
N HIS A 846 42.48 4.32 -8.34
CA HIS A 846 41.87 3.50 -7.27
C HIS A 846 42.00 2.00 -7.57
N TYR A 847 41.70 1.57 -8.79
CA TYR A 847 41.90 0.18 -9.20
C TYR A 847 43.37 -0.23 -9.12
N SER A 848 44.29 0.63 -9.56
CA SER A 848 45.73 0.33 -9.55
C SER A 848 46.27 0.21 -8.13
N ALA A 849 45.91 1.14 -7.23
CA ALA A 849 46.30 1.11 -5.82
C ALA A 849 45.72 -0.11 -5.10
N TYR A 850 44.47 -0.48 -5.39
CA TYR A 850 43.85 -1.65 -4.78
C TYR A 850 44.58 -2.94 -5.15
N ILE A 851 44.91 -3.09 -6.43
CA ILE A 851 45.61 -4.28 -6.95
C ILE A 851 47.04 -4.36 -6.40
N GLN A 852 47.70 -3.22 -6.18
CA GLN A 852 49.02 -3.15 -5.55
C GLN A 852 49.01 -3.45 -4.05
N ALA A 853 47.86 -3.35 -3.38
CA ALA A 853 47.74 -3.62 -1.95
C ALA A 853 47.74 -5.12 -1.59
N PHE A 854 47.60 -6.01 -2.58
CA PHE A 854 47.67 -7.46 -2.35
C PHE A 854 49.12 -7.89 -2.10
N PRO A 855 49.42 -8.55 -0.96
CA PRO A 855 50.79 -8.87 -0.56
C PRO A 855 51.39 -10.02 -1.38
N SER A 856 50.57 -10.89 -1.98
CA SER A 856 51.04 -12.06 -2.73
C SER A 856 50.27 -12.28 -4.03
N ARG A 857 50.96 -12.87 -5.04
CA ARG A 857 50.36 -13.25 -6.34
C ARG A 857 49.20 -14.25 -6.20
N PRO A 858 49.26 -15.28 -5.32
CA PRO A 858 48.15 -16.21 -5.11
C PRO A 858 46.89 -15.53 -4.56
N GLU A 859 47.01 -14.62 -3.58
CA GLU A 859 45.85 -13.91 -3.03
C GLU A 859 45.15 -13.03 -4.08
N LEU A 860 45.94 -12.37 -4.94
CA LEU A 860 45.37 -11.62 -6.06
C LEU A 860 44.66 -12.54 -7.08
N MET A 861 45.19 -13.75 -7.29
CA MET A 861 44.58 -14.74 -8.17
C MET A 861 43.24 -15.23 -7.62
N ASP A 862 43.20 -15.61 -6.33
CA ASP A 862 41.98 -16.07 -5.66
C ASP A 862 40.90 -14.99 -5.70
N PHE A 863 41.28 -13.74 -5.39
CA PHE A 863 40.37 -12.58 -5.50
C PHE A 863 39.79 -12.41 -6.91
N LEU A 864 40.63 -12.48 -7.95
CA LEU A 864 40.17 -12.33 -9.34
C LEU A 864 39.28 -13.51 -9.76
N MET A 865 39.60 -14.73 -9.35
CA MET A 865 38.77 -15.91 -9.61
C MET A 865 37.39 -15.78 -8.97
N GLU A 866 37.34 -15.46 -7.67
CA GLU A 866 36.08 -15.25 -6.94
C GLU A 866 35.26 -14.11 -7.55
N THR A 867 35.92 -13.00 -7.90
CA THR A 867 35.26 -11.84 -8.53
C THR A 867 34.67 -12.20 -9.89
N PHE A 868 35.38 -12.97 -10.72
CA PHE A 868 34.87 -13.37 -12.03
C PHE A 868 33.71 -14.34 -11.94
N ILE A 869 33.76 -15.30 -11.01
CA ILE A 869 32.66 -16.24 -10.76
C ILE A 869 31.44 -15.47 -10.24
N LEU A 870 31.64 -14.56 -9.27
CA LEU A 870 30.57 -13.71 -8.74
C LEU A 870 29.92 -12.86 -9.84
N PHE A 871 30.72 -12.18 -10.68
CA PHE A 871 30.19 -11.38 -11.77
C PHE A 871 29.42 -12.24 -12.77
N LYS A 872 29.94 -13.43 -13.11
CA LYS A 872 29.28 -14.37 -14.01
C LYS A 872 27.93 -14.80 -13.46
N ASP A 873 27.83 -15.10 -12.17
CA ASP A 873 26.58 -15.49 -11.51
C ASP A 873 25.58 -14.32 -11.44
N LEU A 874 26.05 -13.10 -11.14
CA LEU A 874 25.22 -11.89 -11.10
C LEU A 874 24.72 -11.43 -12.47
N ILE A 875 25.45 -11.74 -13.54
CA ILE A 875 25.04 -11.50 -14.92
C ILE A 875 24.08 -12.61 -15.39
N GLY A 876 24.39 -13.87 -15.06
CA GLY A 876 23.57 -15.02 -15.45
C GLY A 876 22.19 -15.05 -14.78
N LYS A 877 22.05 -14.46 -13.58
CA LYS A 877 20.78 -14.29 -12.89
C LYS A 877 20.46 -12.80 -12.78
N THR A 878 19.49 -12.31 -13.54
CA THR A 878 19.08 -10.90 -13.50
C THR A 878 18.63 -10.52 -12.09
N VAL A 879 19.46 -9.74 -11.38
CA VAL A 879 19.23 -9.32 -9.99
C VAL A 879 18.04 -8.37 -9.90
N TYR A 880 17.91 -7.47 -10.87
CA TYR A 880 16.78 -6.57 -10.98
C TYR A 880 15.78 -7.07 -12.02
N PRO A 881 14.48 -6.74 -11.85
CA PRO A 881 13.46 -7.01 -12.86
C PRO A 881 13.82 -6.46 -14.25
N CYS A 882 13.40 -7.14 -15.32
CA CYS A 882 13.69 -6.72 -16.70
C CYS A 882 13.10 -5.34 -17.07
N ASP A 883 12.04 -4.91 -16.37
CA ASP A 883 11.43 -3.58 -16.54
C ASP A 883 12.28 -2.45 -15.91
N TRP A 884 13.34 -2.76 -15.13
CA TRP A 884 14.29 -1.80 -14.56
C TRP A 884 15.48 -1.55 -15.48
N VAL A 885 15.20 -1.19 -16.74
CA VAL A 885 16.23 -1.03 -17.78
C VAL A 885 17.31 -0.05 -17.38
N VAL A 886 16.96 1.08 -16.75
CA VAL A 886 17.94 2.10 -16.34
C VAL A 886 18.93 1.53 -15.32
N MET A 887 18.43 0.80 -14.31
CA MET A 887 19.28 0.18 -13.30
C MET A 887 20.15 -0.93 -13.89
N ASN A 888 19.59 -1.79 -14.75
CA ASN A 888 20.32 -2.86 -15.44
C ASN A 888 21.43 -2.29 -16.34
N MET A 889 21.17 -1.21 -17.08
CA MET A 889 22.18 -0.57 -17.94
C MET A 889 23.30 0.10 -17.14
N VAL A 890 22.97 0.75 -16.00
CA VAL A 890 23.99 1.31 -15.10
C VAL A 890 24.85 0.20 -14.50
N GLN A 891 24.25 -0.88 -14.00
CA GLN A 891 25.00 -2.04 -13.50
C GLN A 891 25.94 -2.59 -14.58
N ASN A 892 25.44 -2.81 -15.79
CA ASN A 892 26.24 -3.34 -16.90
C ASN A 892 27.39 -2.41 -17.28
N ARG A 893 27.18 -1.09 -17.27
CA ARG A 893 28.24 -0.12 -17.53
C ARG A 893 29.35 -0.21 -16.49
N GLU A 894 29.02 -0.26 -15.21
CA GLU A 894 30.02 -0.35 -14.14
C GLU A 894 30.74 -1.70 -14.15
N PHE A 895 30.03 -2.79 -14.46
CA PHE A 895 30.64 -4.12 -14.61
C PHE A 895 31.60 -4.16 -15.79
N LEU A 896 31.23 -3.60 -16.95
CA LEU A 896 32.10 -3.49 -18.12
C LEU A 896 33.39 -2.71 -17.79
N ARG A 897 33.26 -1.59 -17.07
CA ARG A 897 34.41 -0.79 -16.63
C ARG A 897 35.36 -1.62 -15.74
N ALA A 898 34.81 -2.33 -14.75
CA ALA A 898 35.59 -3.20 -13.87
C ALA A 898 36.26 -4.36 -14.62
N ILE A 899 35.53 -5.06 -15.50
CA ILE A 899 36.05 -6.17 -16.32
C ILE A 899 37.23 -5.70 -17.19
N ASN A 900 37.11 -4.52 -17.81
CA ASN A 900 38.21 -3.95 -18.62
C ASN A 900 39.44 -3.62 -17.78
N HIS A 901 39.26 -3.11 -16.56
CA HIS A 901 40.38 -2.91 -15.64
C HIS A 901 41.03 -4.24 -15.23
N PHE A 902 40.24 -5.26 -14.89
CA PHE A 902 40.76 -6.59 -14.56
C PHE A 902 41.47 -7.25 -15.75
N ALA A 903 40.99 -7.06 -16.98
CA ALA A 903 41.67 -7.52 -18.21
C ALA A 903 43.08 -6.93 -18.35
N THR A 904 43.23 -5.63 -18.08
CA THR A 904 44.57 -5.00 -18.10
C THR A 904 45.50 -5.56 -17.02
N THR A 905 44.96 -5.91 -15.85
CA THR A 905 45.74 -6.53 -14.77
C THR A 905 46.15 -7.96 -15.09
N LEU A 906 45.24 -8.76 -15.66
CA LEU A 906 45.52 -10.11 -16.15
C LEU A 906 46.70 -10.11 -17.13
N THR A 907 46.67 -9.20 -18.10
CA THR A 907 47.73 -9.09 -19.11
C THR A 907 49.07 -8.67 -18.50
N LYS A 908 49.08 -7.69 -17.59
CA LYS A 908 50.32 -7.17 -16.99
C LYS A 908 50.98 -8.13 -15.99
N MET A 909 50.17 -8.81 -15.18
CA MET A 909 50.67 -9.58 -14.03
C MET A 909 50.67 -11.09 -14.28
N PHE A 910 49.75 -11.62 -15.09
CA PHE A 910 49.51 -13.07 -15.24
C PHE A 910 49.85 -13.63 -16.64
N LEU A 911 50.42 -12.81 -17.55
CA LEU A 911 50.87 -13.26 -18.87
C LEU A 911 52.36 -13.68 -18.91
N SER A 912 53.13 -13.45 -17.85
CA SER A 912 54.58 -13.74 -17.82
C SER A 912 54.91 -15.24 -17.96
N ASN A 913 55.96 -15.56 -18.72
CA ASN A 913 56.39 -16.93 -19.10
C ASN A 913 56.65 -17.93 -17.96
N THR A 914 56.81 -17.49 -16.71
CA THR A 914 57.22 -18.34 -15.59
C THR A 914 56.06 -18.98 -14.80
N SER A 915 54.82 -18.49 -14.92
CA SER A 915 53.63 -19.09 -14.26
C SER A 915 52.32 -18.64 -14.94
N PHE A 916 51.83 -19.44 -15.89
CA PHE A 916 50.59 -19.17 -16.62
C PHE A 916 49.41 -19.90 -15.96
N GLU A 917 48.38 -19.16 -15.54
CA GLU A 917 47.23 -19.69 -14.82
C GLU A 917 46.02 -19.88 -15.74
N LEU A 918 45.91 -21.07 -16.35
CA LEU A 918 44.88 -21.39 -17.35
C LEU A 918 43.45 -21.14 -16.85
N GLN A 919 43.15 -21.54 -15.61
CA GLN A 919 41.80 -21.47 -15.06
C GLN A 919 41.31 -20.04 -14.85
N LEU A 920 42.19 -19.13 -14.44
CA LEU A 920 41.86 -17.71 -14.25
C LEU A 920 41.48 -17.04 -15.59
N TRP A 921 42.27 -17.29 -16.63
CA TRP A 921 41.99 -16.78 -17.98
C TRP A 921 40.70 -17.40 -18.57
N ASN A 922 40.47 -18.68 -18.32
CA ASN A 922 39.25 -19.38 -18.74
C ASN A 922 38.01 -18.74 -18.10
N ASN A 923 38.06 -18.48 -16.78
CA ASN A 923 36.99 -17.78 -16.07
C ASN A 923 36.74 -16.37 -16.62
N TYR A 924 37.80 -15.62 -16.99
CA TYR A 924 37.66 -14.32 -17.64
C TYR A 924 36.93 -14.41 -18.98
N PHE A 925 37.31 -15.33 -19.89
CA PHE A 925 36.64 -15.46 -21.18
C PHE A 925 35.17 -15.87 -21.02
N HIS A 926 34.88 -16.82 -20.14
CA HIS A 926 33.50 -17.20 -19.85
C HIS A 926 32.68 -16.05 -19.25
N LEU A 927 33.27 -15.23 -18.37
CA LEU A 927 32.63 -14.03 -17.85
C LEU A 927 32.34 -13.01 -18.96
N ALA A 928 33.33 -12.71 -19.80
CA ALA A 928 33.20 -11.71 -20.85
C ALA A 928 32.16 -12.13 -21.91
N VAL A 929 32.13 -13.41 -22.27
CA VAL A 929 31.10 -13.97 -23.16
C VAL A 929 29.73 -13.94 -22.50
N ALA A 930 29.60 -14.34 -21.23
CA ALA A 930 28.34 -14.26 -20.50
C ALA A 930 27.82 -12.82 -20.40
N PHE A 931 28.71 -11.85 -20.18
CA PHE A 931 28.37 -10.43 -20.18
C PHE A 931 27.86 -9.97 -21.55
N LEU A 932 28.46 -10.42 -22.64
CA LEU A 932 28.05 -10.03 -23.99
C LEU A 932 26.71 -10.65 -24.39
N THR A 933 26.50 -11.92 -24.05
CA THR A 933 25.37 -12.75 -24.50
C THR A 933 24.12 -12.62 -23.64
N GLN A 934 24.16 -11.87 -22.54
CA GLN A 934 23.01 -11.65 -21.66
C GLN A 934 21.82 -10.99 -22.38
N ASP A 935 20.60 -11.34 -21.96
CA ASP A 935 19.36 -10.84 -22.57
C ASP A 935 19.20 -9.31 -22.48
N SER A 936 19.72 -8.70 -21.42
CA SER A 936 19.62 -7.25 -21.20
C SER A 936 20.39 -6.41 -22.23
N LEU A 937 21.38 -7.01 -22.91
CA LEU A 937 22.19 -6.37 -23.96
C LEU A 937 21.79 -6.80 -25.38
N GLN A 938 20.83 -7.72 -25.54
CA GLN A 938 20.31 -8.09 -26.87
C GLN A 938 19.32 -7.04 -27.38
N LEU A 939 19.87 -5.90 -27.82
CA LEU A 939 19.12 -4.69 -28.19
C LEU A 939 18.16 -4.89 -29.38
N GLU A 940 18.37 -5.92 -30.19
CA GLU A 940 17.50 -6.35 -31.28
C GLU A 940 16.13 -6.84 -30.81
N ASN A 941 16.02 -7.35 -29.58
CA ASN A 941 14.77 -7.79 -28.98
C ASN A 941 13.93 -6.60 -28.47
N PHE A 942 14.52 -5.40 -28.42
CA PHE A 942 13.84 -4.20 -27.98
C PHE A 942 13.17 -3.44 -29.13
N SER A 943 12.16 -2.64 -28.79
CA SER A 943 11.54 -1.75 -29.76
C SER A 943 12.57 -0.77 -30.34
N PRO A 944 12.43 -0.36 -31.62
CA PRO A 944 13.38 0.57 -32.26
C PRO A 944 13.59 1.86 -31.46
N ALA A 945 12.53 2.40 -30.85
CA ALA A 945 12.60 3.59 -30.02
C ALA A 945 13.44 3.38 -28.74
N LYS A 946 13.29 2.22 -28.08
CA LYS A 946 14.06 1.86 -26.89
C LYS A 946 15.53 1.61 -27.24
N ARG A 947 15.79 0.84 -28.30
CA ARG A 947 17.13 0.58 -28.82
C ARG A 947 17.89 1.87 -29.12
N ASN A 948 17.29 2.79 -29.87
CA ASN A 948 17.94 4.05 -30.23
C ASN A 948 18.26 4.93 -29.03
N ARG A 949 17.40 4.96 -28.00
CA ARG A 949 17.66 5.68 -26.75
C ARG A 949 18.83 5.09 -25.96
N ILE A 950 18.91 3.76 -25.87
CA ILE A 950 20.02 3.07 -25.18
C ILE A 950 21.33 3.33 -25.91
N LEU A 951 21.36 3.14 -27.24
CA LEU A 951 22.55 3.38 -28.06
C LEU A 951 23.03 4.83 -27.98
N ALA A 952 22.12 5.80 -28.01
CA ALA A 952 22.46 7.21 -27.91
C ALA A 952 23.11 7.58 -26.55
N LYS A 953 22.78 6.84 -25.48
CA LYS A 953 23.27 7.14 -24.12
C LYS A 953 24.51 6.33 -23.72
N TYR A 954 24.51 5.02 -23.99
CA TYR A 954 25.53 4.09 -23.51
C TYR A 954 26.47 3.58 -24.62
N GLY A 955 26.12 3.79 -25.90
CA GLY A 955 26.75 3.07 -27.00
C GLY A 955 26.42 1.57 -27.00
N ASP A 956 27.02 0.82 -27.92
CA ASP A 956 26.93 -0.64 -27.88
C ASP A 956 28.05 -1.23 -27.01
N MET A 957 27.67 -1.62 -25.79
CA MET A 957 28.58 -2.26 -24.82
C MET A 957 29.13 -3.59 -25.33
N ARG A 958 28.42 -4.29 -26.22
CA ARG A 958 28.82 -5.59 -26.78
C ARG A 958 30.03 -5.46 -27.71
N ALA A 959 30.04 -4.43 -28.55
CA ALA A 959 31.18 -4.14 -29.42
C ALA A 959 32.46 -3.83 -28.59
N THR A 960 32.29 -3.08 -27.49
CA THR A 960 33.40 -2.72 -26.59
C THR A 960 34.03 -3.94 -25.92
N ILE A 961 33.21 -4.79 -25.27
CA ILE A 961 33.74 -6.01 -24.62
C ILE A 961 34.23 -7.03 -25.65
N GLY A 962 33.62 -7.10 -26.84
CA GLY A 962 34.08 -7.94 -27.94
C GLY A 962 35.47 -7.56 -28.44
N ALA A 963 35.78 -6.27 -28.51
CA ALA A 963 37.13 -5.78 -28.79
C ALA A 963 38.11 -6.20 -27.67
N SER A 964 37.71 -6.10 -26.40
CA SER A 964 38.54 -6.57 -25.28
C SER A 964 38.80 -8.08 -25.33
N ILE A 965 37.80 -8.91 -25.65
CA ILE A 965 37.96 -10.37 -25.83
C ILE A 965 38.97 -10.65 -26.95
N ARG A 966 38.84 -9.96 -28.09
CA ARG A 966 39.76 -10.09 -29.23
C ARG A 966 41.19 -9.74 -28.83
N ASP A 967 41.39 -8.60 -28.19
CA ASP A 967 42.72 -8.11 -27.82
C ASP A 967 43.38 -9.05 -26.78
N MET A 968 42.58 -9.53 -25.81
CA MET A 968 43.01 -10.52 -24.84
C MET A 968 43.36 -11.86 -25.50
N TRP A 969 42.57 -12.33 -26.47
CA TRP A 969 42.87 -13.56 -27.22
C TRP A 969 44.21 -13.47 -27.97
N TYR A 970 44.46 -12.36 -28.69
CA TYR A 970 45.71 -12.19 -29.41
C TYR A 970 46.93 -12.04 -28.49
N SER A 971 46.75 -11.60 -27.24
CA SER A 971 47.82 -11.49 -26.24
C SER A 971 48.38 -12.85 -25.77
N LEU A 972 47.62 -13.94 -25.93
CA LEU A 972 47.99 -15.27 -25.40
C LEU A 972 49.17 -15.95 -26.12
N GLY A 973 49.54 -15.50 -27.32
CA GLY A 973 50.61 -16.10 -28.11
C GLY A 973 50.42 -17.62 -28.31
N ASN A 974 51.42 -18.43 -27.93
CA ASN A 974 51.41 -19.88 -28.13
C ASN A 974 50.47 -20.64 -27.16
N ARG A 975 49.93 -19.99 -26.12
CA ARG A 975 49.03 -20.62 -25.13
C ARG A 975 47.62 -20.85 -25.65
N LYS A 976 47.26 -20.29 -26.80
CA LYS A 976 45.92 -20.43 -27.42
C LYS A 976 45.49 -21.89 -27.58
N ILE A 977 46.42 -22.80 -27.85
CA ILE A 977 46.12 -24.23 -28.00
C ILE A 977 45.56 -24.88 -26.74
N GLU A 978 45.90 -24.37 -25.54
CA GLU A 978 45.40 -24.90 -24.25
C GLU A 978 43.90 -24.59 -24.06
N PHE A 979 43.37 -23.60 -24.80
CA PHE A 979 41.97 -23.21 -24.79
C PHE A 979 41.13 -23.88 -25.89
N ILE A 980 41.75 -24.51 -26.89
CA ILE A 980 41.06 -25.21 -27.97
C ILE A 980 40.92 -26.69 -27.57
N PRO A 981 39.70 -27.27 -27.59
CA PRO A 981 38.46 -26.75 -28.19
C PRO A 981 37.54 -25.96 -27.25
N GLY A 982 37.82 -25.88 -25.94
CA GLY A 982 36.90 -25.35 -24.92
C GLY A 982 36.34 -23.93 -25.19
N MET A 983 37.12 -23.05 -25.82
CA MET A 983 36.69 -21.67 -26.13
C MET A 983 35.93 -21.50 -27.45
N VAL A 984 35.83 -22.54 -28.28
CA VAL A 984 35.12 -22.47 -29.56
C VAL A 984 33.62 -22.20 -29.35
N GLY A 985 32.99 -22.89 -28.39
CA GLY A 985 31.57 -22.67 -28.04
C GLY A 985 31.28 -21.24 -27.57
N PRO A 986 31.95 -20.75 -26.50
CA PRO A 986 31.77 -19.38 -26.03
C PRO A 986 32.02 -18.30 -27.10
N ILE A 987 33.05 -18.47 -27.94
CA ILE A 987 33.33 -17.52 -29.02
C ILE A 987 32.27 -17.61 -30.12
N LEU A 988 31.71 -18.80 -30.38
CA LEU A 988 30.58 -18.95 -31.29
C LEU A 988 29.34 -18.22 -30.78
N GLU A 989 28.98 -18.40 -29.51
CA GLU A 989 27.84 -17.72 -28.87
C GLU A 989 27.89 -16.20 -29.05
N MET A 990 29.08 -15.59 -28.86
CA MET A 990 29.25 -14.14 -29.06
C MET A 990 29.24 -13.71 -30.53
N THR A 991 29.76 -14.53 -31.45
CA THR A 991 29.77 -14.17 -32.88
C THR A 991 28.37 -14.26 -33.51
N LEU A 992 27.49 -15.10 -32.97
CA LEU A 992 26.11 -15.25 -33.46
C LEU A 992 25.19 -14.07 -33.08
N VAL A 993 25.62 -13.21 -32.15
CA VAL A 993 24.88 -11.98 -31.79
C VAL A 993 24.74 -11.06 -33.01
N PRO A 994 23.53 -10.52 -33.32
CA PRO A 994 23.25 -9.70 -34.49
C PRO A 994 23.74 -8.26 -34.35
N GLU A 995 25.06 -8.13 -34.22
CA GLU A 995 25.77 -6.86 -34.21
C GLU A 995 26.95 -6.94 -35.20
N PRO A 996 26.91 -6.18 -36.32
CA PRO A 996 27.84 -6.35 -37.43
C PRO A 996 29.28 -5.94 -37.11
N GLU A 997 29.52 -4.95 -36.27
CA GLU A 997 30.89 -4.52 -35.90
C GLU A 997 31.60 -5.59 -35.05
N LEU A 998 30.88 -6.15 -34.06
CA LEU A 998 31.30 -7.27 -33.24
C LEU A 998 31.62 -8.48 -34.10
N ARG A 999 30.71 -8.87 -35.01
CA ARG A 999 30.90 -9.99 -35.95
C ARG A 999 32.19 -9.82 -36.74
N ARG A 1000 32.38 -8.65 -37.37
CA ARG A 1000 33.59 -8.34 -38.16
C ARG A 1000 34.87 -8.40 -37.32
N SER A 1001 34.81 -7.99 -36.06
CA SER A 1001 35.94 -7.98 -35.15
C SER A 1001 36.29 -9.37 -34.58
N THR A 1002 35.32 -10.27 -34.47
CA THR A 1002 35.46 -11.52 -33.68
C THR A 1002 35.49 -12.78 -34.53
N ILE A 1003 34.86 -12.80 -35.70
CA ILE A 1003 34.98 -13.91 -36.67
C ILE A 1003 36.45 -14.24 -37.02
N PRO A 1004 37.38 -13.27 -37.18
CA PRO A 1004 38.80 -13.57 -37.42
C PRO A 1004 39.48 -14.41 -36.32
N ILE A 1005 38.90 -14.48 -35.11
CA ILE A 1005 39.43 -15.31 -34.03
C ILE A 1005 39.34 -16.81 -34.41
N PHE A 1006 38.32 -17.22 -35.15
CA PHE A 1006 38.20 -18.60 -35.65
C PHE A 1006 39.33 -18.96 -36.62
N PHE A 1007 39.72 -18.04 -37.49
CA PHE A 1007 40.87 -18.25 -38.37
C PHE A 1007 42.16 -18.43 -37.56
N ASP A 1008 42.35 -17.63 -36.50
CA ASP A 1008 43.52 -17.72 -35.63
C ASP A 1008 43.54 -19.03 -34.81
N MET A 1009 42.38 -19.55 -34.39
CA MET A 1009 42.26 -20.89 -33.79
C MET A 1009 42.68 -22.00 -34.75
N MET A 1010 42.19 -21.94 -36.00
CA MET A 1010 42.58 -22.89 -37.06
C MET A 1010 44.09 -22.85 -37.32
N LEU A 1011 44.65 -21.63 -37.43
CA LEU A 1011 46.07 -21.43 -37.66
C LEU A 1011 46.92 -21.98 -36.52
N CYS A 1012 46.52 -21.75 -35.27
CA CYS A 1012 47.22 -22.23 -34.09
C CYS A 1012 47.26 -23.77 -34.01
N GLU A 1013 46.13 -24.44 -34.24
CA GLU A 1013 46.08 -25.91 -34.23
C GLU A 1013 46.85 -26.53 -35.40
N HIS A 1014 46.76 -25.91 -36.59
CA HIS A 1014 47.47 -26.35 -37.78
C HIS A 1014 48.99 -26.24 -37.64
N GLN A 1015 49.49 -25.14 -37.06
CA GLN A 1015 50.92 -24.94 -36.82
C GLN A 1015 51.52 -26.01 -35.88
N LEU A 1016 50.72 -26.58 -34.98
CA LEU A 1016 51.19 -27.57 -34.00
C LEU A 1016 50.98 -29.02 -34.45
N THR A 1017 49.88 -29.31 -35.15
CA THR A 1017 49.47 -30.70 -35.46
C THR A 1017 49.40 -31.00 -36.95
N GLY A 1018 49.53 -29.99 -37.82
CA GLY A 1018 49.37 -30.10 -39.27
C GLY A 1018 47.92 -30.25 -39.75
N ARG A 1019 46.93 -30.29 -38.84
CA ARG A 1019 45.48 -30.33 -39.11
C ARG A 1019 44.75 -29.47 -38.07
N PHE A 1020 43.45 -29.22 -38.25
CA PHE A 1020 42.63 -28.47 -37.27
C PHE A 1020 41.34 -29.22 -36.87
N SER A 1021 41.44 -30.55 -36.79
CA SER A 1021 40.26 -31.42 -36.59
C SER A 1021 39.57 -31.19 -35.24
N ARG A 1022 40.28 -30.79 -34.17
CA ARG A 1022 39.62 -30.53 -32.87
C ARG A 1022 38.75 -29.29 -32.94
N PHE A 1023 39.25 -28.23 -33.56
CA PHE A 1023 38.49 -27.01 -33.83
C PHE A 1023 37.28 -27.30 -34.73
N GLU A 1024 37.50 -28.01 -35.85
CA GLU A 1024 36.45 -28.37 -36.81
C GLU A 1024 35.32 -29.19 -36.15
N ASP A 1025 35.67 -30.20 -35.36
CA ASP A 1025 34.70 -31.05 -34.66
C ASP A 1025 33.86 -30.27 -33.65
N GLU A 1026 34.49 -29.35 -32.90
CA GLU A 1026 33.80 -28.56 -31.88
C GLU A 1026 32.89 -27.51 -32.50
N ILE A 1027 33.34 -26.78 -33.52
CA ILE A 1027 32.52 -25.72 -34.14
C ILE A 1027 31.29 -26.30 -34.82
N LEU A 1028 31.40 -27.43 -35.52
CA LEU A 1028 30.25 -28.11 -36.12
C LEU A 1028 29.26 -28.58 -35.05
N ARG A 1029 29.75 -29.11 -33.92
CA ARG A 1029 28.88 -29.57 -32.82
C ARG A 1029 28.16 -28.41 -32.14
N ARG A 1030 28.87 -27.31 -31.89
CA ARG A 1030 28.31 -26.13 -31.22
C ARG A 1030 27.34 -25.37 -32.11
N LEU A 1031 27.65 -25.24 -33.39
CA LEU A 1031 26.79 -24.54 -34.35
C LEU A 1031 25.41 -25.18 -34.47
N ASP A 1032 25.35 -26.52 -34.50
CA ASP A 1032 24.08 -27.25 -34.45
C ASP A 1032 23.22 -26.84 -33.26
N SER A 1033 23.81 -26.87 -32.05
CA SER A 1033 23.13 -26.53 -30.81
C SER A 1033 22.70 -25.05 -30.76
N GLU A 1034 23.56 -24.13 -31.17
CA GLU A 1034 23.30 -22.69 -31.08
C GLU A 1034 22.25 -22.21 -32.09
N VAL A 1035 22.26 -22.74 -33.32
CA VAL A 1035 21.27 -22.37 -34.34
C VAL A 1035 19.90 -22.98 -34.03
N GLU A 1036 19.87 -24.22 -33.51
CA GLU A 1036 18.64 -24.80 -32.96
C GLU A 1036 18.10 -23.97 -31.78
N GLY A 1037 18.99 -23.43 -30.94
CA GLY A 1037 18.66 -22.51 -29.84
C GLY A 1037 18.13 -21.14 -30.29
N GLY A 1038 17.96 -20.90 -31.59
CA GLY A 1038 17.38 -19.67 -32.12
C GLY A 1038 18.40 -18.56 -32.39
N ARG A 1039 19.70 -18.86 -32.41
CA ARG A 1039 20.77 -17.90 -32.77
C ARG A 1039 21.16 -18.05 -34.25
N GLY A 1040 21.90 -17.08 -34.79
CA GLY A 1040 22.35 -17.07 -36.19
C GLY A 1040 21.31 -16.54 -37.18
N ASP A 1041 21.80 -15.96 -38.27
CA ASP A 1041 21.00 -15.38 -39.35
C ASP A 1041 21.76 -15.46 -40.70
N GLU A 1042 21.07 -15.06 -41.78
CA GLU A 1042 21.64 -15.07 -43.12
C GLU A 1042 22.85 -14.11 -43.24
N GLU A 1043 22.83 -12.97 -42.54
CA GLU A 1043 23.93 -12.01 -42.56
C GLU A 1043 25.20 -12.61 -41.93
N TYR A 1044 25.07 -13.37 -40.84
CA TYR A 1044 26.18 -14.09 -40.20
C TYR A 1044 26.79 -15.10 -41.16
N LYS A 1045 25.97 -15.88 -41.89
CA LYS A 1045 26.46 -16.84 -42.90
C LYS A 1045 27.31 -16.13 -43.96
N GLN A 1046 26.86 -14.98 -44.46
CA GLN A 1046 27.58 -14.21 -45.47
C GLN A 1046 28.87 -13.58 -44.91
N LEU A 1047 28.84 -13.02 -43.70
CA LEU A 1047 30.02 -12.45 -43.03
C LEU A 1047 31.06 -13.52 -42.70
N PHE A 1048 30.64 -14.65 -42.14
CA PHE A 1048 31.49 -15.79 -41.85
C PHE A 1048 32.21 -16.28 -43.11
N LYS A 1049 31.45 -16.47 -44.20
CA LYS A 1049 32.00 -16.88 -45.50
C LYS A 1049 33.02 -15.87 -46.02
N SER A 1050 32.66 -14.60 -46.09
CA SER A 1050 33.50 -13.56 -46.71
C SER A 1050 34.79 -13.32 -45.93
N ILE A 1051 34.71 -13.21 -44.60
CA ILE A 1051 35.86 -12.89 -43.74
C ILE A 1051 36.85 -14.06 -43.70
N LEU A 1052 36.38 -15.28 -43.37
CA LEU A 1052 37.28 -16.43 -43.25
C LEU A 1052 37.91 -16.80 -44.58
N LEU A 1053 37.16 -16.74 -45.69
CA LEU A 1053 37.70 -17.05 -47.01
C LEU A 1053 38.77 -16.03 -47.42
N SER A 1054 38.59 -14.74 -47.09
CA SER A 1054 39.63 -13.72 -47.28
C SER A 1054 40.89 -14.00 -46.44
N CYS A 1055 40.72 -14.44 -45.18
CA CYS A 1055 41.84 -14.78 -44.30
C CYS A 1055 42.59 -16.03 -44.79
N CYS A 1056 41.87 -17.09 -45.18
CA CYS A 1056 42.46 -18.32 -45.71
C CYS A 1056 43.18 -18.09 -47.04
N GLN A 1057 42.64 -17.28 -47.95
CA GLN A 1057 43.31 -16.96 -49.22
C GLN A 1057 44.64 -16.22 -49.02
N SER A 1058 44.77 -15.47 -47.93
CA SER A 1058 46.01 -14.76 -47.58
C SER A 1058 47.10 -15.69 -47.04
N HIS A 1059 46.76 -16.95 -46.68
CA HIS A 1059 47.68 -17.94 -46.12
C HIS A 1059 47.80 -19.20 -47.00
N PRO A 1060 48.94 -19.40 -47.70
CA PRO A 1060 49.09 -20.47 -48.69
C PRO A 1060 48.81 -21.89 -48.17
N GLU A 1061 49.24 -22.21 -46.94
CA GLU A 1061 49.12 -23.56 -46.35
C GLU A 1061 47.68 -23.91 -45.95
N LEU A 1062 46.90 -22.90 -45.54
CA LEU A 1062 45.50 -23.05 -45.11
C LEU A 1062 44.50 -22.68 -46.22
N ALA A 1063 44.95 -22.22 -47.38
CA ALA A 1063 44.07 -21.75 -48.44
C ALA A 1063 43.09 -22.84 -48.93
N LYS A 1064 43.59 -24.07 -49.15
CA LYS A 1064 42.74 -25.19 -49.60
C LYS A 1064 41.95 -25.83 -48.44
N PRO A 1065 42.59 -26.31 -47.35
CA PRO A 1065 41.85 -26.88 -46.21
C PRO A 1065 40.84 -25.90 -45.58
N GLY A 1066 41.19 -24.61 -45.51
CA GLY A 1066 40.31 -23.57 -44.98
C GLY A 1066 39.15 -23.24 -45.92
N LYS A 1067 39.34 -23.29 -47.25
CA LYS A 1067 38.24 -23.13 -48.21
C LYS A 1067 37.22 -24.27 -48.07
N ASP A 1068 37.70 -25.51 -48.04
CA ASP A 1068 36.84 -26.70 -47.90
C ASP A 1068 36.05 -26.64 -46.57
N PHE A 1069 36.69 -26.19 -45.49
CA PHE A 1069 36.06 -25.95 -44.19
C PHE A 1069 34.99 -24.84 -44.24
N VAL A 1070 35.27 -23.70 -44.88
CA VAL A 1070 34.28 -22.61 -45.00
C VAL A 1070 33.07 -23.06 -45.82
N GLU A 1071 33.26 -23.83 -46.90
CA GLU A 1071 32.17 -24.42 -47.68
C GLU A 1071 31.35 -25.40 -46.85
N LEU A 1072 32.00 -26.25 -46.04
CA LEU A 1072 31.34 -27.17 -45.11
C LEU A 1072 30.45 -26.43 -44.08
N VAL A 1073 31.01 -25.44 -43.37
CA VAL A 1073 30.27 -24.71 -42.32
C VAL A 1073 29.16 -23.85 -42.91
N THR A 1074 29.39 -23.21 -44.07
CA THR A 1074 28.34 -22.41 -44.72
C THR A 1074 27.20 -23.27 -45.26
N GLY A 1075 27.52 -24.45 -45.81
CA GLY A 1075 26.52 -25.44 -46.21
C GLY A 1075 25.73 -26.04 -45.03
N LEU A 1076 26.35 -26.14 -43.85
CA LEU A 1076 25.67 -26.52 -42.61
C LEU A 1076 24.75 -25.39 -42.12
N LEU A 1077 25.25 -24.15 -42.04
CA LEU A 1077 24.49 -22.96 -41.64
C LEU A 1077 23.22 -22.79 -42.48
N GLU A 1078 23.34 -22.94 -43.80
CA GLU A 1078 22.19 -22.82 -44.72
C GLU A 1078 21.08 -23.83 -44.38
N ARG A 1079 21.44 -25.11 -44.21
CA ARG A 1079 20.47 -26.17 -43.86
C ARG A 1079 19.89 -26.01 -42.45
N LEU A 1080 20.68 -25.54 -41.48
CA LEU A 1080 20.22 -25.27 -40.13
C LEU A 1080 19.27 -24.06 -40.08
N LEU A 1081 19.53 -23.01 -40.85
CA LEU A 1081 18.65 -21.85 -40.98
C LEU A 1081 17.33 -22.23 -41.66
N ASP A 1082 17.38 -23.04 -42.72
CA ASP A 1082 16.19 -23.61 -43.37
C ASP A 1082 15.37 -24.46 -42.39
N TYR A 1083 16.04 -25.35 -41.64
CA TYR A 1083 15.41 -26.16 -40.60
C TYR A 1083 14.72 -25.30 -39.53
N ARG A 1084 15.39 -24.24 -39.05
CA ARG A 1084 14.83 -23.31 -38.05
C ARG A 1084 13.62 -22.54 -38.59
N ALA A 1085 13.69 -22.05 -39.82
CA ALA A 1085 12.59 -21.29 -40.43
C ALA A 1085 11.31 -22.13 -40.51
N VAL A 1086 11.46 -23.41 -40.82
CA VAL A 1086 10.35 -24.36 -40.94
C VAL A 1086 9.84 -24.85 -39.58
N MET A 1087 10.72 -25.10 -38.60
CA MET A 1087 10.30 -25.57 -37.27
C MET A 1087 9.53 -24.51 -36.46
N ASN A 1088 9.71 -23.23 -36.76
CA ASN A 1088 8.99 -22.12 -36.11
C ASN A 1088 7.62 -21.82 -36.75
N ASP A 1089 7.29 -22.42 -37.89
CA ASP A 1089 6.03 -22.20 -38.60
C ASP A 1089 4.93 -23.16 -38.11
N GLU A 1090 3.67 -22.72 -38.08
CA GLU A 1090 2.53 -23.57 -37.69
C GLU A 1090 2.28 -24.70 -38.71
N ASN A 1091 2.75 -24.50 -39.96
CA ASN A 1091 2.71 -25.50 -41.02
C ASN A 1091 3.84 -26.54 -40.89
N LYS A 1092 3.65 -27.43 -39.93
CA LYS A 1092 4.57 -28.52 -39.59
C LYS A 1092 4.80 -29.57 -40.70
N THR A 1093 4.18 -29.45 -41.87
CA THR A 1093 4.28 -30.39 -42.99
C THR A 1093 5.69 -30.41 -43.62
N TYR A 1094 6.40 -29.28 -43.58
CA TYR A 1094 7.76 -29.17 -44.13
C TYR A 1094 8.85 -29.63 -43.15
N SER A 1095 8.52 -29.77 -41.86
CA SER A 1095 9.47 -30.12 -40.81
C SER A 1095 10.18 -31.44 -41.09
N MET A 1096 9.45 -32.47 -41.55
CA MET A 1096 10.04 -33.78 -41.89
C MET A 1096 11.06 -33.67 -43.03
N SER A 1097 10.74 -32.93 -44.10
CA SER A 1097 11.65 -32.78 -45.25
C SER A 1097 12.92 -32.03 -44.87
N CYS A 1098 12.83 -30.98 -44.05
CA CYS A 1098 14.00 -30.27 -43.56
C CYS A 1098 14.86 -31.13 -42.63
N THR A 1099 14.24 -31.91 -41.73
CA THR A 1099 14.96 -32.86 -40.88
C THR A 1099 15.70 -33.90 -41.72
N VAL A 1100 15.08 -34.44 -42.77
CA VAL A 1100 15.71 -35.39 -43.69
C VAL A 1100 16.88 -34.75 -44.46
N ASN A 1101 16.72 -33.52 -44.96
CA ASN A 1101 17.80 -32.80 -45.65
C ASN A 1101 19.02 -32.59 -44.75
N LEU A 1102 18.79 -32.25 -43.48
CA LEU A 1102 19.84 -32.08 -42.49
C LEU A 1102 20.48 -33.42 -42.10
N LEU A 1103 19.67 -34.47 -41.99
CA LEU A 1103 20.13 -35.85 -41.74
C LEU A 1103 21.01 -36.38 -42.88
N ASN A 1104 20.61 -36.15 -44.13
CA ASN A 1104 21.42 -36.49 -45.31
C ASN A 1104 22.74 -35.73 -45.31
N PHE A 1105 22.73 -34.45 -44.94
CA PHE A 1105 23.97 -33.68 -44.81
C PHE A 1105 24.89 -34.27 -43.73
N TYR A 1106 24.38 -34.58 -42.53
CA TYR A 1106 25.17 -35.22 -41.47
C TYR A 1106 25.75 -36.58 -41.87
N LYS A 1107 25.06 -37.29 -42.76
CA LYS A 1107 25.54 -38.54 -43.37
C LYS A 1107 26.65 -38.29 -44.39
N GLU A 1108 26.53 -37.27 -45.24
CA GLU A 1108 27.56 -36.88 -46.21
C GLU A 1108 28.88 -36.45 -45.53
N ILE A 1109 28.78 -35.80 -44.37
CA ILE A 1109 29.95 -35.34 -43.60
C ILE A 1109 30.48 -36.38 -42.59
N ASP A 1110 29.93 -37.60 -42.61
CA ASP A 1110 30.25 -38.73 -41.73
C ASP A 1110 30.24 -38.41 -40.22
N ARG A 1111 29.25 -37.62 -39.77
CA ARG A 1111 29.06 -37.25 -38.35
C ARG A 1111 27.96 -38.07 -37.70
N GLN A 1112 28.28 -39.31 -37.35
CA GLN A 1112 27.32 -40.31 -36.84
C GLN A 1112 26.53 -39.86 -35.60
N ALA A 1113 27.16 -39.19 -34.63
CA ALA A 1113 26.47 -38.77 -33.41
C ALA A 1113 25.32 -37.77 -33.68
N MET A 1114 25.55 -36.79 -34.57
CA MET A 1114 24.52 -35.83 -34.96
C MET A 1114 23.46 -36.46 -35.86
N TYR A 1115 23.90 -37.33 -36.78
CA TYR A 1115 22.99 -38.11 -37.60
C TYR A 1115 21.98 -38.89 -36.74
N ILE A 1116 22.45 -39.61 -35.71
CA ILE A 1116 21.60 -40.35 -34.79
C ILE A 1116 20.67 -39.40 -34.02
N ARG A 1117 21.15 -38.26 -33.52
CA ARG A 1117 20.31 -37.28 -32.81
C ARG A 1117 19.14 -36.79 -33.67
N TYR A 1118 19.39 -36.43 -34.92
CA TYR A 1118 18.34 -35.97 -35.85
C TYR A 1118 17.43 -37.10 -36.32
N LEU A 1119 17.92 -38.33 -36.36
CA LEU A 1119 17.13 -39.53 -36.64
C LEU A 1119 16.08 -39.75 -35.54
N TYR A 1120 16.42 -39.57 -34.27
CA TYR A 1120 15.43 -39.61 -33.18
C TYR A 1120 14.42 -38.47 -33.23
N LYS A 1121 14.86 -37.23 -33.56
CA LYS A 1121 13.93 -36.11 -33.78
C LYS A 1121 12.94 -36.40 -34.91
N LEU A 1122 13.42 -36.99 -36.00
CA LEU A 1122 12.58 -37.41 -37.13
C LEU A 1122 11.59 -38.51 -36.72
N LYS A 1123 12.05 -39.50 -35.95
CA LYS A 1123 11.17 -40.54 -35.40
C LYS A 1123 10.09 -39.92 -34.51
N ASP A 1124 10.42 -39.01 -33.61
CA ASP A 1124 9.44 -38.36 -32.73
C ASP A 1124 8.43 -37.54 -33.53
N LEU A 1125 8.87 -36.86 -34.60
CA LEU A 1125 7.96 -36.24 -35.56
C LEU A 1125 7.04 -37.28 -36.20
N HIS A 1126 7.56 -38.38 -36.77
CA HIS A 1126 6.73 -39.42 -37.38
C HIS A 1126 5.67 -39.99 -36.43
N ILE A 1127 6.04 -40.26 -35.17
CA ILE A 1127 5.10 -40.75 -34.16
C ILE A 1127 4.02 -39.71 -33.84
N SER A 1128 4.36 -38.41 -33.80
CA SER A 1128 3.37 -37.36 -33.56
C SER A 1128 2.32 -37.21 -34.67
N TYR A 1129 2.63 -37.68 -35.88
CA TYR A 1129 1.71 -37.73 -37.03
C TYR A 1129 1.10 -39.12 -37.27
N GLU A 1130 1.29 -40.06 -36.35
CA GLU A 1130 0.82 -41.46 -36.50
C GLU A 1130 1.43 -42.17 -37.73
N ASN A 1131 2.55 -41.67 -38.25
CA ASN A 1131 3.33 -42.27 -39.34
C ASN A 1131 4.26 -43.37 -38.78
N TYR A 1132 3.68 -44.39 -38.16
CA TYR A 1132 4.43 -45.43 -37.45
C TYR A 1132 5.38 -46.23 -38.36
N THR A 1133 5.03 -46.42 -39.64
CA THR A 1133 5.86 -47.10 -40.64
C THR A 1133 7.17 -46.36 -40.88
N GLU A 1134 7.09 -45.06 -41.12
CA GLU A 1134 8.27 -44.21 -41.31
C GLU A 1134 9.07 -44.05 -40.01
N GLY A 1135 8.39 -43.98 -38.86
CA GLY A 1135 9.05 -44.02 -37.54
C GLY A 1135 9.87 -45.29 -37.31
N ALA A 1136 9.35 -46.45 -37.74
CA ALA A 1136 10.03 -47.74 -37.70
C ALA A 1136 11.24 -47.77 -38.65
N TYR A 1137 11.09 -47.34 -39.91
CA TYR A 1137 12.21 -47.23 -40.86
C TYR A 1137 13.29 -46.26 -40.38
N THR A 1138 12.89 -45.17 -39.71
CA THR A 1138 13.82 -44.21 -39.13
C THR A 1138 14.70 -44.89 -38.08
N LEU A 1139 14.12 -45.61 -37.11
CA LEU A 1139 14.90 -46.37 -36.13
C LEU A 1139 15.74 -47.49 -36.76
N LEU A 1140 15.27 -48.11 -37.85
CA LEU A 1140 16.02 -49.13 -38.57
C LEU A 1140 17.32 -48.56 -39.15
N LEU A 1141 17.34 -47.29 -39.59
CA LEU A 1141 18.57 -46.63 -40.03
C LEU A 1141 19.61 -46.53 -38.90
N HIS A 1142 19.20 -46.36 -37.65
CA HIS A 1142 20.11 -46.39 -36.50
C HIS A 1142 20.56 -47.82 -36.20
N ALA A 1143 19.65 -48.79 -36.19
CA ALA A 1143 19.97 -50.18 -35.92
C ALA A 1143 20.94 -50.78 -36.96
N ARG A 1144 20.92 -50.30 -38.21
CA ARG A 1144 21.89 -50.66 -39.27
C ARG A 1144 23.31 -50.16 -39.01
N LEU A 1145 23.49 -49.10 -38.23
CA LEU A 1145 24.82 -48.64 -37.80
C LEU A 1145 25.42 -49.52 -36.71
N LEU A 1146 24.58 -50.27 -35.98
CA LEU A 1146 24.99 -51.16 -34.89
C LEU A 1146 25.36 -52.54 -35.40
N ARG A 1147 26.39 -53.13 -34.78
CA ARG A 1147 26.83 -54.50 -35.02
C ARG A 1147 26.29 -55.43 -33.93
N TRP A 1148 26.13 -56.71 -34.25
CA TRP A 1148 25.83 -57.76 -33.27
C TRP A 1148 27.10 -58.10 -32.47
N SER A 1149 27.57 -57.15 -31.65
CA SER A 1149 28.79 -57.28 -30.84
C SER A 1149 28.53 -56.92 -29.37
N GLU A 1150 29.36 -57.48 -28.49
CA GLU A 1150 29.39 -57.14 -27.06
C GLU A 1150 30.26 -55.91 -26.77
N GLU A 1151 30.65 -55.14 -27.80
CA GLU A 1151 31.42 -53.91 -27.62
C GLU A 1151 30.60 -52.85 -26.89
N PRO A 1152 31.24 -52.03 -26.03
CA PRO A 1152 30.55 -50.99 -25.30
C PRO A 1152 29.98 -49.95 -26.26
N ASN A 1153 28.72 -49.54 -26.04
CA ASN A 1153 28.11 -48.50 -26.84
C ASN A 1153 28.79 -47.15 -26.57
N THR A 1154 29.37 -46.55 -27.61
CA THR A 1154 30.05 -45.24 -27.56
C THR A 1154 29.14 -44.07 -27.94
N ALA A 1155 27.93 -44.33 -28.47
CA ALA A 1155 27.01 -43.29 -28.93
C ALA A 1155 25.94 -42.94 -27.86
N PRO A 1156 25.79 -41.67 -27.47
CA PRO A 1156 24.70 -41.24 -26.58
C PRO A 1156 23.36 -41.36 -27.31
N VAL A 1157 22.43 -42.16 -26.76
CA VAL A 1157 21.08 -42.35 -27.30
C VAL A 1157 20.10 -41.48 -26.50
N PRO A 1158 19.51 -40.42 -27.10
CA PRO A 1158 18.50 -39.61 -26.42
C PRO A 1158 17.18 -40.38 -26.24
N GLY A 1159 16.61 -40.39 -25.04
CA GLY A 1159 15.19 -40.75 -24.82
C GLY A 1159 14.86 -42.19 -24.42
N LEU A 1160 15.84 -43.10 -24.23
CA LEU A 1160 15.57 -44.36 -23.52
C LEU A 1160 15.70 -44.14 -22.01
N HIS A 1161 14.58 -43.94 -21.31
CA HIS A 1161 14.51 -44.05 -19.86
C HIS A 1161 14.61 -45.53 -19.45
N GLY A 1162 15.84 -46.03 -19.34
CA GLY A 1162 16.18 -47.34 -18.79
C GLY A 1162 17.66 -47.36 -18.40
N PRO A 1163 18.07 -48.17 -17.39
CA PRO A 1163 19.46 -48.22 -16.94
C PRO A 1163 20.35 -48.66 -18.11
N HIS A 1164 21.46 -47.94 -18.32
CA HIS A 1164 22.51 -48.17 -19.31
C HIS A 1164 22.51 -49.58 -19.92
N LEU A 1165 22.06 -49.72 -21.18
CA LEU A 1165 22.34 -50.91 -21.98
C LEU A 1165 23.85 -50.86 -22.35
N PRO A 1166 24.71 -51.72 -21.78
CA PRO A 1166 26.15 -51.61 -21.94
C PRO A 1166 26.63 -51.91 -23.37
N THR A 1167 25.98 -52.81 -24.10
CA THR A 1167 26.54 -53.36 -25.36
C THR A 1167 25.73 -53.01 -26.61
N GLN A 1168 26.43 -52.90 -27.75
CA GLN A 1168 25.81 -52.61 -29.06
C GLN A 1168 24.73 -53.63 -29.44
N ARG A 1169 24.95 -54.92 -29.13
CA ARG A 1169 23.94 -55.98 -29.30
C ARG A 1169 22.63 -55.67 -28.56
N GLN A 1170 22.72 -55.40 -27.26
CA GLN A 1170 21.54 -55.17 -26.43
C GLN A 1170 20.77 -53.91 -26.87
N LEU A 1171 21.47 -52.87 -27.29
CA LEU A 1171 20.84 -51.69 -27.88
C LEU A 1171 20.13 -52.04 -29.19
N LYS A 1172 20.77 -52.81 -30.07
CA LYS A 1172 20.18 -53.23 -31.35
C LYS A 1172 18.93 -54.09 -31.15
N GLU A 1173 18.97 -55.01 -30.18
CA GLU A 1173 17.84 -55.85 -29.78
C GLU A 1173 16.65 -55.03 -29.24
N ALA A 1174 16.92 -54.05 -28.37
CA ALA A 1174 15.90 -53.14 -27.85
C ALA A 1174 15.26 -52.32 -28.98
N LEU A 1175 16.07 -51.81 -29.91
CA LEU A 1175 15.58 -51.08 -31.09
C LEU A 1175 14.73 -51.97 -31.98
N TYR A 1176 15.15 -53.19 -32.25
CA TYR A 1176 14.38 -54.13 -33.07
C TYR A 1176 13.02 -54.43 -32.46
N ASN A 1177 12.93 -54.64 -31.14
CA ASN A 1177 11.64 -54.81 -30.46
C ASN A 1177 10.72 -53.59 -30.61
N GLN A 1178 11.27 -52.38 -30.45
CA GLN A 1178 10.50 -51.14 -30.66
C GLN A 1178 10.07 -50.95 -32.12
N ILE A 1179 10.93 -51.30 -33.08
CA ILE A 1179 10.62 -51.26 -34.51
C ILE A 1179 9.48 -52.21 -34.86
N ILE A 1180 9.48 -53.43 -34.29
CA ILE A 1180 8.39 -54.40 -34.48
C ILE A 1180 7.05 -53.84 -33.97
N ASP A 1181 7.05 -53.18 -32.81
CA ASP A 1181 5.84 -52.55 -32.26
C ASP A 1181 5.30 -51.44 -33.18
N TYR A 1182 6.18 -50.60 -33.73
CA TYR A 1182 5.78 -49.55 -34.66
C TYR A 1182 5.31 -50.12 -36.01
N PHE A 1183 5.94 -51.17 -36.54
CA PHE A 1183 5.43 -51.83 -37.74
C PHE A 1183 4.08 -52.51 -37.52
N ASP A 1184 3.79 -53.02 -36.32
CA ASP A 1184 2.45 -53.53 -35.98
C ASP A 1184 1.41 -52.40 -36.00
N GLN A 1185 1.69 -51.27 -35.37
CA GLN A 1185 0.81 -50.10 -35.36
C GLN A 1185 0.60 -49.52 -36.78
N GLY A 1186 1.66 -49.51 -37.58
CA GLY A 1186 1.63 -49.09 -38.99
C GLY A 1186 1.06 -50.12 -39.97
N LYS A 1187 0.70 -51.32 -39.50
CA LYS A 1187 0.17 -52.44 -40.30
C LYS A 1187 1.11 -52.93 -41.41
N MET A 1188 2.43 -52.73 -41.27
CA MET A 1188 3.45 -53.24 -42.19
C MET A 1188 4.06 -54.52 -41.64
N TRP A 1189 3.23 -55.55 -41.54
CA TRP A 1189 3.55 -56.81 -40.85
C TRP A 1189 4.60 -57.65 -41.57
N GLU A 1190 4.78 -57.49 -42.88
CA GLU A 1190 5.80 -58.20 -43.66
C GLU A 1190 7.22 -57.82 -43.19
N GLU A 1191 7.46 -56.54 -42.95
CA GLU A 1191 8.73 -56.02 -42.43
C GLU A 1191 8.95 -56.41 -40.96
N ALA A 1192 7.87 -56.43 -40.16
CA ALA A 1192 7.92 -56.92 -38.79
C ALA A 1192 8.37 -58.40 -38.72
N ILE A 1193 7.83 -59.25 -39.62
CA ILE A 1193 8.23 -60.65 -39.74
C ILE A 1193 9.71 -60.78 -40.12
N HIS A 1194 10.21 -59.93 -41.02
CA HIS A 1194 11.62 -59.97 -41.41
C HIS A 1194 12.55 -59.72 -40.22
N ILE A 1195 12.24 -58.72 -39.39
CA ILE A 1195 13.01 -58.42 -38.18
C ILE A 1195 12.85 -59.50 -37.12
N CYS A 1196 11.64 -60.09 -36.96
CA CYS A 1196 11.43 -61.24 -36.10
C CYS A 1196 12.33 -62.43 -36.49
N LYS A 1197 12.51 -62.70 -37.79
CA LYS A 1197 13.41 -63.76 -38.26
C LYS A 1197 14.88 -63.47 -37.94
N GLU A 1198 15.33 -62.22 -38.09
CA GLU A 1198 16.68 -61.83 -37.68
C GLU A 1198 16.89 -62.01 -36.17
N LEU A 1199 15.93 -61.60 -35.33
CA LEU A 1199 16.00 -61.83 -33.88
C LEU A 1199 15.97 -63.31 -33.52
N ALA A 1200 15.12 -64.10 -34.18
CA ALA A 1200 15.05 -65.54 -33.97
C ALA A 1200 16.39 -66.22 -34.28
N GLU A 1201 17.04 -65.86 -35.38
CA GLU A 1201 18.37 -66.35 -35.74
C GLU A 1201 19.42 -65.97 -34.67
N GLN A 1202 19.36 -64.75 -34.12
CA GLN A 1202 20.25 -64.33 -33.04
C GLN A 1202 20.01 -65.11 -31.74
N TYR A 1203 18.75 -65.31 -31.34
CA TYR A 1203 18.41 -66.05 -30.13
C TYR A 1203 18.71 -67.55 -30.25
N GLU A 1204 18.55 -68.15 -31.43
CA GLU A 1204 18.83 -69.57 -31.67
C GLU A 1204 20.32 -69.86 -31.84
N ASN A 1205 21.04 -69.06 -32.65
CA ASN A 1205 22.39 -69.41 -33.10
C ASN A 1205 23.52 -68.67 -32.39
N HIS A 1206 23.25 -67.55 -31.71
CA HIS A 1206 24.28 -66.70 -31.10
C HIS A 1206 24.13 -66.54 -29.59
N VAL A 1207 22.94 -66.19 -29.10
CA VAL A 1207 22.68 -65.90 -27.67
C VAL A 1207 22.19 -67.14 -26.92
N PHE A 1208 21.59 -68.10 -27.64
CA PHE A 1208 20.94 -69.31 -27.08
C PHE A 1208 19.84 -69.00 -26.05
N ASP A 1209 19.11 -67.91 -26.26
CA ASP A 1209 17.97 -67.49 -25.42
C ASP A 1209 16.65 -67.99 -26.00
N TYR A 1210 16.31 -69.23 -25.66
CA TYR A 1210 15.13 -69.88 -26.21
C TYR A 1210 13.80 -69.37 -25.64
N GLU A 1211 13.81 -68.67 -24.51
CA GLU A 1211 12.60 -68.05 -23.95
C GLU A 1211 12.18 -66.86 -24.83
N MET A 1212 13.13 -65.97 -25.13
CA MET A 1212 12.91 -64.86 -26.06
C MET A 1212 12.63 -65.35 -27.49
N LEU A 1213 13.24 -66.45 -27.92
CA LEU A 1213 12.93 -67.09 -29.21
C LEU A 1213 11.46 -67.51 -29.30
N SER A 1214 10.92 -68.15 -28.25
CA SER A 1214 9.50 -68.54 -28.19
C SER A 1214 8.59 -67.33 -28.38
N ASP A 1215 8.87 -66.23 -27.68
CA ASP A 1215 8.07 -65.02 -27.76
C ASP A 1215 8.11 -64.39 -29.16
N ILE A 1216 9.28 -64.32 -29.80
CA ILE A 1216 9.41 -63.81 -31.17
C ILE A 1216 8.67 -64.69 -32.18
N LEU A 1217 8.76 -66.02 -32.08
CA LEU A 1217 8.04 -66.93 -32.97
C LEU A 1217 6.51 -66.80 -32.81
N GLN A 1218 6.03 -66.56 -31.58
CA GLN A 1218 4.60 -66.27 -31.35
C GLN A 1218 4.18 -64.93 -31.97
N ARG A 1219 5.04 -63.90 -31.93
CA ARG A 1219 4.79 -62.62 -32.62
C ARG A 1219 4.77 -62.80 -34.13
N GLU A 1220 5.69 -63.58 -34.69
CA GLU A 1220 5.73 -63.91 -36.12
C GLU A 1220 4.43 -64.60 -36.57
N ALA A 1221 3.97 -65.61 -35.82
CA ALA A 1221 2.71 -66.31 -36.09
C ALA A 1221 1.50 -65.35 -36.10
N LYS A 1222 1.44 -64.44 -35.12
CA LYS A 1222 0.39 -63.41 -35.05
C LYS A 1222 0.40 -62.48 -36.26
N PHE A 1223 1.57 -62.12 -36.78
CA PHE A 1223 1.68 -61.26 -37.96
C PHE A 1223 1.21 -61.96 -39.24
N TYR A 1224 1.57 -63.23 -39.46
CA TYR A 1224 1.01 -64.00 -40.58
C TYR A 1224 -0.51 -64.07 -40.53
N GLU A 1225 -1.09 -64.27 -39.33
CA GLU A 1225 -2.53 -64.27 -39.14
C GLU A 1225 -3.17 -62.90 -39.45
N LYS A 1226 -2.55 -61.81 -38.98
CA LYS A 1226 -3.01 -60.45 -39.24
C LYS A 1226 -3.01 -60.12 -40.74
N ILE A 1227 -1.95 -60.48 -41.49
CA ILE A 1227 -1.87 -60.26 -42.94
C ILE A 1227 -3.04 -60.91 -43.68
N LEU A 1228 -3.43 -62.12 -43.29
CA LEU A 1228 -4.49 -62.87 -43.96
C LEU A 1228 -5.89 -62.44 -43.54
N LYS A 1229 -6.10 -62.06 -42.27
CA LYS A 1229 -7.43 -61.87 -41.68
C LYS A 1229 -7.86 -60.41 -41.52
N VAL A 1230 -6.93 -59.47 -41.46
CA VAL A 1230 -7.23 -58.05 -41.18
C VAL A 1230 -7.13 -57.22 -42.46
N LEU A 1231 -8.19 -56.49 -42.78
CA LEU A 1231 -8.28 -55.65 -43.98
C LEU A 1231 -7.28 -54.47 -43.90
N ARG A 1232 -6.42 -54.33 -44.93
CA ARG A 1232 -5.47 -53.22 -45.10
C ARG A 1232 -5.93 -52.29 -46.23
N PRO A 1233 -6.15 -50.99 -45.97
CA PRO A 1233 -6.45 -50.01 -47.03
C PRO A 1233 -5.28 -49.91 -48.03
N SER A 1234 -5.58 -49.77 -49.32
CA SER A 1234 -4.57 -49.47 -50.34
C SER A 1234 -4.08 -48.02 -50.20
N PRO A 1235 -2.77 -47.76 -50.27
CA PRO A 1235 -2.25 -46.39 -50.23
C PRO A 1235 -2.55 -45.65 -51.53
N ASP A 1236 -3.01 -44.41 -51.42
CA ASP A 1236 -3.16 -43.48 -52.54
C ASP A 1236 -1.94 -42.54 -52.61
N TYR A 1237 -1.39 -42.34 -53.80
CA TYR A 1237 -0.22 -41.50 -54.03
C TYR A 1237 -0.59 -40.25 -54.82
N PHE A 1238 -0.18 -39.08 -54.34
CA PHE A 1238 -0.42 -37.80 -54.98
C PHE A 1238 0.89 -37.07 -55.24
N ALA A 1239 1.05 -36.52 -56.44
CA ALA A 1239 2.18 -35.65 -56.79
C ALA A 1239 1.78 -34.18 -56.57
N VAL A 1240 2.60 -33.44 -55.84
CA VAL A 1240 2.41 -32.00 -55.58
C VAL A 1240 3.55 -31.23 -56.23
N GLY A 1241 3.23 -30.35 -57.19
CA GLY A 1241 4.20 -29.47 -57.85
C GLY A 1241 4.23 -28.09 -57.22
N TYR A 1242 5.39 -27.64 -56.75
CA TYR A 1242 5.58 -26.33 -56.14
C TYR A 1242 6.17 -25.35 -57.15
N TYR A 1243 5.34 -24.45 -57.69
CA TYR A 1243 5.77 -23.48 -58.70
C TYR A 1243 5.78 -22.05 -58.14
N GLY A 1244 6.89 -21.33 -58.35
CA GLY A 1244 7.01 -19.90 -58.02
C GLY A 1244 8.05 -19.58 -56.93
N GLN A 1245 8.36 -18.29 -56.78
CA GLN A 1245 9.41 -17.80 -55.88
C GLN A 1245 8.99 -17.75 -54.39
N GLY A 1246 7.72 -17.98 -54.08
CA GLY A 1246 7.19 -17.96 -52.71
C GLY A 1246 7.46 -19.24 -51.91
N PHE A 1247 7.88 -20.32 -52.56
CA PHE A 1247 8.19 -21.59 -51.90
C PHE A 1247 9.66 -21.65 -51.46
N PRO A 1248 9.96 -22.35 -50.34
CA PRO A 1248 11.31 -22.70 -49.92
C PRO A 1248 12.14 -23.30 -51.06
N THR A 1249 13.43 -22.99 -51.09
CA THR A 1249 14.37 -23.39 -52.16
C THR A 1249 14.45 -24.91 -52.34
N PHE A 1250 14.30 -25.69 -51.27
CA PHE A 1250 14.33 -27.15 -51.33
C PHE A 1250 13.04 -27.79 -51.89
N LEU A 1251 11.95 -27.02 -52.05
CA LEU A 1251 10.68 -27.50 -52.63
C LEU A 1251 10.48 -27.06 -54.08
N ARG A 1252 11.15 -25.98 -54.50
CA ARG A 1252 10.95 -25.29 -55.76
C ARG A 1252 11.48 -26.06 -56.97
#